data_AF-A0A1V5B9T6-F1
#
_entry.id   AF-A0A1V5B9T6-F1
#
_cell.length_a   1.000
_cell.length_b   1.000
_cell.length_c   1.000
_cell.angle_alpha   90.00
_cell.angle_beta   90.00
_cell.angle_gamma   90.00
#
_symmetry.space_group_name_H-M   'P 1'
#
loop_
_entity.id
_entity.type
_entity.pdbx_description
1 polymer ?
#
loop_
_entity_poly.entity_id
_entity_poly.type
_entity_poly.pdbx_seq_one_letter_code
_entity_poly.pdbx_strand_id
1 'polypeptide(L)'
;MASPQWGNLPAACRILPNWVLWKAVEREGRVTKVPLDRYGKNASSTASHTWCHLDEARAAFESGKGDGVGFVFSRASGISGIDLDHCRDASTGEIDAWAVKILDRLNSYSEISPSGQGVHILVRGLLPEGVDGRKKALLGDGYRPNAAIEIYSAGRYFTMTGNILPGHPQGVEDRQAELTAFFEELFGRSQGEAGKKPTDQAVDGASLSDEAVIDLMLKSAHAEEIGRLLRGDTSAYGGDDSAADMALCNHLAFWTGKDPQKMDRIFRKSGLMRPKWDEKRGAQTYGERTITEAINGTAECYEPGSDILAKIKANPRALKDPAVLEGLARLRAEDPIEYDLVLEAVRKDRKGLRVATINELVDRHSKKTTMTEQPNDDIKAKALAIAEQGDPLRYLIWQAQMNHLGDIDYQEVLIASIASAASQTSNGIQPGGTGEKGSGKSDACAAVYHLIPPDRRLDGSLSPMSLFYLQETGRLKPGMILFSDDVEYEPIVPIYKRSTARFQHGITHFSVSGGKDRHGIELKIPPRIVWWLTSVEGVANEQAFDRQYPISTDSSPEHKKRVAKEIAARRARKELRLSADEGVEIARGIIADIFANGPFRVLIPQAEKAEWLKVSDFRGQEQFWDLVDALVILRWRQHERDPDGWLIAKDEDLVEAKGILSHHKVAHYADLTDAEVKVVGALSSGLPMTQKELTEALGIAQSTLSERLRSIIAKSAIVTEDVIGGRKVYALNPQMQLGKDYWVNLDLIDIKTDISETYRRRQIALSDCYRYVIGIPIGIIINNSSRVPTSLSVNKEKSIEKGYPCNDCGRCPLREYHSSLSQPKTTDNATNQQQETLSGTDNQPNNATDKSDNAISESTNEPITQTSAAVDEKAVDETVAVRFNTDYQTDWKDADGKTFMRQFQEGEVAQVSPFRVQAWAKRGVVDILEEAGA
;
A
#
# COMPACT_ATOMS: atom_id res chain seq x y z
N MET A 1 36.25 -23.36 1.13
CA MET A 1 35.06 -24.14 0.71
C MET A 1 34.91 -24.00 -0.80
N ALA A 2 34.35 -25.00 -1.47
CA ALA A 2 34.19 -24.95 -2.92
C ALA A 2 33.12 -23.92 -3.31
N SER A 3 33.34 -23.18 -4.39
CA SER A 3 32.36 -22.23 -4.92
C SER A 3 31.07 -22.93 -5.33
N PRO A 4 29.90 -22.31 -5.15
CA PRO A 4 28.63 -22.88 -5.60
C PRO A 4 28.65 -23.18 -7.10
N GLN A 5 28.11 -24.33 -7.51
CA GLN A 5 27.94 -24.70 -8.91
C GLN A 5 26.66 -24.06 -9.45
N TRP A 6 26.77 -22.79 -9.89
CA TRP A 6 25.62 -21.94 -10.24
C TRP A 6 24.64 -22.54 -11.25
N GLY A 7 25.15 -23.25 -12.27
CA GLY A 7 24.33 -23.86 -13.32
C GLY A 7 23.44 -24.99 -12.82
N ASN A 8 23.82 -25.59 -11.69
CA ASN A 8 23.14 -26.73 -11.10
C ASN A 8 22.14 -26.32 -10.00
N LEU A 9 22.08 -25.04 -9.63
CA LEU A 9 21.07 -24.56 -8.69
C LEU A 9 19.68 -24.67 -9.31
N PRO A 10 18.67 -25.15 -8.57
CA PRO A 10 17.40 -25.54 -9.16
C PRO A 10 16.61 -24.34 -9.68
N ALA A 11 16.09 -24.43 -10.90
CA ALA A 11 15.35 -23.34 -11.57
C ALA A 11 14.20 -22.79 -10.72
N ALA A 12 13.51 -23.65 -9.96
CA ALA A 12 12.45 -23.28 -9.03
C ALA A 12 12.90 -22.26 -7.96
N CYS A 13 14.14 -22.36 -7.49
CA CYS A 13 14.73 -21.42 -6.54
C CYS A 13 15.31 -20.20 -7.24
N ARG A 14 15.88 -20.35 -8.45
CA ARG A 14 16.54 -19.25 -9.19
C ARG A 14 15.62 -18.07 -9.47
N ILE A 15 14.34 -18.33 -9.77
CA ILE A 15 13.35 -17.30 -10.08
C ILE A 15 12.84 -16.55 -8.84
N LEU A 16 13.13 -17.03 -7.63
CA LEU A 16 12.62 -16.46 -6.38
C LEU A 16 13.67 -15.55 -5.72
N PRO A 17 13.25 -14.41 -5.14
CA PRO A 17 14.13 -13.48 -4.43
C PRO A 17 14.38 -13.92 -2.97
N ASN A 18 14.76 -15.17 -2.79
CA ASN A 18 14.94 -15.84 -1.49
C ASN A 18 16.41 -16.19 -1.22
N TRP A 19 17.35 -15.57 -1.94
CA TRP A 19 18.78 -15.88 -1.83
C TRP A 19 19.47 -14.99 -0.82
N VAL A 20 20.39 -15.59 -0.07
CA VAL A 20 21.30 -14.92 0.85
C VAL A 20 22.73 -15.41 0.59
N LEU A 21 23.71 -14.68 1.08
CA LEU A 21 25.06 -15.21 1.27
C LEU A 21 25.16 -15.85 2.65
N TRP A 22 26.27 -16.50 2.96
CA TRP A 22 26.61 -16.85 4.34
C TRP A 22 28.11 -16.83 4.55
N LYS A 23 28.53 -16.68 5.80
CA LYS A 23 29.94 -16.71 6.21
C LYS A 23 30.13 -17.62 7.41
N ALA A 24 31.20 -18.40 7.41
CA ALA A 24 31.60 -19.23 8.54
C ALA A 24 32.18 -18.35 9.65
N VAL A 25 31.55 -18.38 10.83
CA VAL A 25 31.96 -17.63 12.02
C VAL A 25 32.02 -18.58 13.19
N GLU A 26 33.14 -18.58 13.89
CA GLU A 26 33.30 -19.34 15.13
C GLU A 26 32.53 -18.64 16.27
N ARG A 27 31.62 -19.37 16.90
CA ARG A 27 30.86 -18.93 18.07
C ARG A 27 30.90 -20.06 19.09
N GLU A 28 31.37 -19.77 20.31
CA GLU A 28 31.37 -20.72 21.42
C GLU A 28 32.07 -22.07 21.10
N GLY A 29 33.16 -22.02 20.32
CA GLY A 29 33.92 -23.21 19.91
C GLY A 29 33.26 -24.06 18.81
N ARG A 30 32.17 -23.56 18.18
CA ARG A 30 31.52 -24.19 17.02
C ARG A 30 31.51 -23.25 15.83
N VAL A 31 31.77 -23.79 14.64
CA VAL A 31 31.69 -23.03 13.38
C VAL A 31 30.23 -22.93 12.96
N THR A 32 29.69 -21.71 12.96
CA THR A 32 28.31 -21.41 12.54
C THR A 32 28.30 -20.69 11.20
N LYS A 33 27.35 -21.01 10.33
CA LYS A 33 27.18 -20.34 9.03
C LYS A 33 26.17 -19.22 9.21
N VAL A 34 26.63 -17.98 9.29
CA VAL A 34 25.79 -16.81 9.53
C VAL A 34 25.31 -16.28 8.18
N PRO A 35 23.99 -16.15 7.93
CA PRO A 35 23.48 -15.63 6.67
C PRO A 35 23.78 -14.14 6.53
N LEU A 36 24.11 -13.72 5.31
CA LEU A 36 24.44 -12.35 4.96
C LEU A 36 23.59 -11.85 3.77
N ASP A 37 23.29 -10.57 3.71
CA ASP A 37 22.65 -9.92 2.57
C ASP A 37 23.66 -9.65 1.45
N ARG A 38 23.20 -9.15 0.30
CA ARG A 38 24.06 -8.79 -0.86
C ARG A 38 25.12 -7.72 -0.57
N TYR A 39 25.03 -7.04 0.57
CA TYR A 39 26.00 -6.05 1.02
C TYR A 39 27.00 -6.62 2.04
N GLY A 40 26.87 -7.88 2.44
CA GLY A 40 27.73 -8.54 3.42
C GLY A 40 27.33 -8.26 4.88
N LYS A 41 26.13 -7.72 5.13
CA LYS A 41 25.56 -7.54 6.48
C LYS A 41 24.73 -8.76 6.87
N ASN A 42 24.43 -8.96 8.15
CA ASN A 42 23.59 -10.09 8.58
C ASN A 42 22.21 -10.07 7.90
N ALA A 43 21.83 -11.19 7.29
CA ALA A 43 20.48 -11.40 6.79
C ALA A 43 19.62 -12.14 7.82
N SER A 44 18.33 -11.82 7.87
CA SER A 44 17.35 -12.52 8.70
C SER A 44 16.74 -13.69 7.93
N SER A 45 16.45 -14.82 8.55
CA SER A 45 15.73 -15.92 7.89
C SER A 45 14.21 -15.74 7.85
N THR A 46 13.67 -14.63 8.38
CA THR A 46 12.23 -14.30 8.36
C THR A 46 11.92 -12.95 7.71
N ALA A 47 12.91 -12.07 7.55
CA ALA A 47 12.71 -10.75 6.95
C ALA A 47 13.11 -10.75 5.46
N SER A 48 12.11 -10.86 4.59
CA SER A 48 12.31 -11.08 3.14
C SER A 48 13.00 -9.96 2.37
N HIS A 49 13.16 -8.78 2.98
CA HIS A 49 13.92 -7.64 2.45
C HIS A 49 15.44 -7.80 2.64
N THR A 50 15.88 -8.72 3.52
CA THR A 50 17.29 -9.05 3.71
C THR A 50 17.79 -10.12 2.73
N TRP A 51 16.88 -10.65 1.91
CA TRP A 51 17.17 -11.61 0.84
C TRP A 51 17.27 -10.86 -0.49
N CYS A 52 17.80 -11.54 -1.51
CA CYS A 52 18.04 -10.96 -2.82
C CYS A 52 17.77 -11.98 -3.93
N HIS A 53 17.86 -11.54 -5.19
CA HIS A 53 17.83 -12.47 -6.33
C HIS A 53 19.15 -13.23 -6.43
N LEU A 54 19.13 -14.41 -7.07
CA LEU A 54 20.33 -15.25 -7.21
C LEU A 54 21.49 -14.49 -7.87
N ASP A 55 21.22 -13.68 -8.89
CA ASP A 55 22.26 -12.92 -9.59
C ASP A 55 22.92 -11.88 -8.68
N GLU A 56 22.17 -11.28 -7.76
CA GLU A 56 22.71 -10.36 -6.75
C GLU A 56 23.54 -11.11 -5.70
N ALA A 57 23.06 -12.27 -5.23
CA ALA A 57 23.79 -13.13 -4.31
C ALA A 57 25.10 -13.64 -4.92
N ARG A 58 25.07 -13.98 -6.22
CA ARG A 58 26.21 -14.40 -7.01
C ARG A 58 27.23 -13.27 -7.17
N ALA A 59 26.80 -12.08 -7.58
CA ALA A 59 27.71 -10.93 -7.71
C ALA A 59 28.34 -10.54 -6.36
N ALA A 60 27.59 -10.62 -5.27
CA ALA A 60 28.11 -10.41 -3.93
C ALA A 60 29.11 -11.49 -3.50
N PHE A 61 28.89 -12.76 -3.88
CA PHE A 61 29.82 -13.85 -3.60
C PHE A 61 31.11 -13.69 -4.41
N GLU A 62 31.00 -13.40 -5.70
CA GLU A 62 32.14 -13.18 -6.61
C GLU A 62 32.98 -11.96 -6.20
N SER A 63 32.37 -10.97 -5.53
CA SER A 63 33.08 -9.84 -4.91
C SER A 63 33.64 -10.14 -3.51
N GLY A 64 33.56 -11.38 -3.04
CA GLY A 64 34.19 -11.85 -1.80
C GLY A 64 33.44 -11.53 -0.51
N LYS A 65 32.14 -11.22 -0.57
CA LYS A 65 31.35 -10.81 0.61
C LYS A 65 30.90 -11.98 1.51
N GLY A 66 30.98 -13.22 1.04
CA GLY A 66 30.59 -14.42 1.79
C GLY A 66 31.31 -15.68 1.31
N ASP A 67 31.21 -16.75 2.09
CA ASP A 67 31.85 -18.05 1.83
C ASP A 67 30.98 -18.98 0.97
N GLY A 68 29.71 -18.61 0.75
CA GLY A 68 28.77 -19.31 -0.12
C GLY A 68 27.41 -18.60 -0.18
N VAL A 69 26.45 -19.21 -0.86
CA VAL A 69 25.06 -18.74 -0.93
C VAL A 69 24.10 -19.69 -0.22
N GLY A 70 22.93 -19.20 0.12
CA GLY A 70 21.85 -19.95 0.74
C GLY A 70 20.48 -19.52 0.22
N PHE A 71 19.50 -20.38 0.42
CA PHE A 71 18.11 -20.17 0.04
C PHE A 71 17.24 -20.18 1.29
N VAL A 72 16.43 -19.14 1.48
CA VAL A 72 15.56 -18.98 2.63
C VAL A 72 14.17 -19.53 2.33
N PHE A 73 13.69 -20.43 3.18
CA PHE A 73 12.36 -21.00 3.04
C PHE A 73 11.30 -20.05 3.59
N SER A 74 10.21 -19.94 2.84
CA SER A 74 9.00 -19.26 3.29
C SER A 74 7.79 -20.00 2.74
N ARG A 75 6.66 -19.97 3.46
CA ARG A 75 5.43 -20.61 2.97
C ARG A 75 5.02 -20.09 1.59
N ALA A 76 5.25 -18.80 1.32
CA ALA A 76 5.00 -18.18 0.02
C ALA A 76 5.88 -18.72 -1.13
N SER A 77 7.06 -19.28 -0.83
CA SER A 77 7.92 -19.91 -1.84
C SER A 77 7.36 -21.24 -2.33
N GLY A 78 6.49 -21.90 -1.56
CA GLY A 78 5.96 -23.23 -1.86
C GLY A 78 7.01 -24.34 -1.85
N ILE A 79 8.23 -24.07 -1.35
CA ILE A 79 9.36 -24.99 -1.33
C ILE A 79 9.73 -25.28 0.12
N SER A 80 9.93 -26.56 0.43
CA SER A 80 10.46 -27.03 1.72
C SER A 80 11.82 -27.67 1.56
N GLY A 81 12.69 -27.46 2.56
CA GLY A 81 14.00 -28.08 2.65
C GLY A 81 14.05 -29.17 3.70
N ILE A 82 14.68 -30.30 3.38
CA ILE A 82 15.04 -31.38 4.30
C ILE A 82 16.57 -31.44 4.38
N ASP A 83 17.14 -31.30 5.58
CA ASP A 83 18.59 -31.43 5.83
C ASP A 83 18.88 -32.76 6.53
N LEU A 84 19.76 -33.55 5.93
CA LEU A 84 20.25 -34.82 6.47
C LEU A 84 21.68 -34.61 6.99
N ASP A 85 21.79 -34.33 8.29
CA ASP A 85 23.03 -34.06 8.99
C ASP A 85 23.86 -35.35 9.17
N HIS A 86 25.17 -35.26 8.91
CA HIS A 86 26.15 -36.33 9.15
C HIS A 86 25.75 -37.72 8.61
N CYS A 87 25.20 -37.77 7.40
CA CYS A 87 24.77 -39.01 6.73
C CYS A 87 25.74 -39.54 5.68
N ARG A 88 26.82 -38.80 5.36
CA ARG A 88 27.76 -39.11 4.29
C ARG A 88 29.20 -39.12 4.78
N ASP A 89 30.00 -40.07 4.30
CA ASP A 89 31.44 -40.03 4.46
C ASP A 89 32.07 -39.02 3.49
N ALA A 90 32.77 -38.02 4.01
CA ALA A 90 33.38 -37.00 3.16
C ALA A 90 34.52 -37.56 2.27
N SER A 91 35.19 -38.63 2.70
CA SER A 91 36.35 -39.21 2.02
C SER A 91 35.98 -40.28 1.00
N THR A 92 35.01 -41.15 1.31
CA THR A 92 34.57 -42.24 0.42
C THR A 92 33.34 -41.88 -0.40
N GLY A 93 32.54 -40.92 0.09
CA GLY A 93 31.25 -40.56 -0.49
C GLY A 93 30.10 -41.51 -0.19
N GLU A 94 30.34 -42.54 0.61
CA GLU A 94 29.33 -43.49 1.07
C GLU A 94 28.25 -42.79 1.91
N ILE A 95 26.98 -43.06 1.61
CA ILE A 95 25.83 -42.50 2.33
C ILE A 95 25.19 -43.59 3.17
N ASP A 96 24.88 -43.28 4.42
CA ASP A 96 24.26 -44.20 5.35
C ASP A 96 22.89 -44.68 4.83
N ALA A 97 22.59 -45.96 5.05
CA ALA A 97 21.40 -46.60 4.48
C ALA A 97 20.07 -45.94 4.88
N TRP A 98 20.01 -45.27 6.03
CA TRP A 98 18.82 -44.54 6.47
C TRP A 98 18.57 -43.29 5.61
N ALA A 99 19.62 -42.60 5.19
CA ALA A 99 19.54 -41.40 4.37
C ALA A 99 19.23 -41.75 2.91
N VAL A 100 19.79 -42.86 2.39
CA VAL A 100 19.44 -43.39 1.06
C VAL A 100 17.93 -43.64 0.94
N LYS A 101 17.30 -44.23 1.96
CA LYS A 101 15.84 -44.46 1.95
C LYS A 101 15.02 -43.16 1.85
N ILE A 102 15.49 -42.09 2.48
CA ILE A 102 14.81 -40.78 2.45
C ILE A 102 15.00 -40.12 1.09
N LEU A 103 16.22 -40.19 0.55
CA LEU A 103 16.56 -39.70 -0.78
C LEU A 103 15.72 -40.40 -1.86
N ASP A 104 15.62 -41.73 -1.82
CA ASP A 104 14.82 -42.53 -2.75
C ASP A 104 13.31 -42.22 -2.62
N ARG A 105 12.83 -42.00 -1.39
CA ARG A 105 11.42 -41.69 -1.12
C ARG A 105 11.01 -40.32 -1.66
N LEU A 106 11.82 -39.29 -1.42
CA LEU A 106 11.49 -37.92 -1.83
C LEU A 106 11.86 -37.68 -3.30
N ASN A 107 12.91 -38.33 -3.81
CA ASN A 107 13.37 -38.32 -5.20
C ASN A 107 13.14 -36.96 -5.91
N SER A 108 13.85 -35.96 -5.41
CA SER A 108 13.79 -34.56 -5.83
C SER A 108 15.21 -33.96 -5.76
N TYR A 109 15.38 -32.68 -6.10
CA TYR A 109 16.65 -31.97 -6.02
C TYR A 109 17.38 -32.28 -4.71
N SER A 110 18.56 -32.87 -4.84
CA SER A 110 19.39 -33.29 -3.72
C SER A 110 20.84 -32.88 -3.95
N GLU A 111 21.46 -32.20 -2.98
CA GLU A 111 22.84 -31.71 -3.09
C GLU A 111 23.67 -32.04 -1.84
N ILE A 112 24.97 -32.19 -2.03
CA ILE A 112 25.93 -32.40 -0.94
C ILE A 112 26.15 -31.07 -0.22
N SER A 113 26.01 -31.06 1.11
CA SER A 113 26.17 -29.86 1.93
C SER A 113 27.63 -29.36 1.97
N PRO A 114 27.90 -28.10 2.39
CA PRO A 114 29.25 -27.53 2.35
C PRO A 114 30.31 -28.30 3.16
N SER A 115 29.90 -29.08 4.17
CA SER A 115 30.83 -29.91 4.96
C SER A 115 31.24 -31.20 4.25
N GLY A 116 30.52 -31.60 3.19
CA GLY A 116 30.68 -32.89 2.52
C GLY A 116 30.11 -34.09 3.28
N GLN A 117 29.58 -33.88 4.49
CA GLN A 117 29.08 -34.93 5.39
C GLN A 117 27.56 -35.02 5.47
N GLY A 118 26.83 -34.04 4.93
CA GLY A 118 25.36 -34.02 4.91
C GLY A 118 24.80 -33.83 3.50
N VAL A 119 23.49 -33.97 3.37
CA VAL A 119 22.76 -33.84 2.10
C VAL A 119 21.51 -32.99 2.31
N HIS A 120 21.28 -31.99 1.45
CA HIS A 120 20.03 -31.22 1.42
C HIS A 120 19.11 -31.77 0.33
N ILE A 121 17.83 -31.88 0.62
CA ILE A 121 16.77 -32.23 -0.33
C ILE A 121 15.77 -31.08 -0.38
N LEU A 122 15.40 -30.62 -1.58
CA LEU A 122 14.36 -29.60 -1.76
C LEU A 122 13.16 -30.20 -2.49
N VAL A 123 11.95 -29.90 -2.00
CA VAL A 123 10.68 -30.35 -2.61
C VAL A 123 9.68 -29.20 -2.74
N ARG A 124 8.77 -29.27 -3.71
CA ARG A 124 7.55 -28.43 -3.71
C ARG A 124 6.53 -29.11 -2.81
N GLY A 125 6.05 -28.35 -1.83
CA GLY A 125 5.18 -28.83 -0.77
C GLY A 125 5.43 -28.07 0.52
N LEU A 126 4.43 -28.03 1.39
CA LEU A 126 4.44 -27.32 2.67
C LEU A 126 4.18 -28.28 3.84
N LEU A 127 4.77 -27.99 4.99
CA LEU A 127 4.43 -28.60 6.26
C LEU A 127 3.03 -28.14 6.74
N PRO A 128 2.37 -28.91 7.63
CA PRO A 128 1.08 -28.54 8.21
C PRO A 128 1.05 -27.14 8.79
N GLU A 129 -0.11 -26.48 8.72
CA GLU A 129 -0.32 -25.12 9.21
C GLU A 129 0.12 -24.98 10.68
N GLY A 130 0.74 -23.84 11.01
CA GLY A 130 1.31 -23.60 12.35
C GLY A 130 2.67 -24.26 12.61
N VAL A 131 3.20 -25.07 11.68
CA VAL A 131 4.56 -25.63 11.78
C VAL A 131 5.47 -25.03 10.72
N ASP A 132 6.53 -24.34 11.13
CA ASP A 132 7.53 -23.77 10.20
C ASP A 132 8.71 -24.73 9.94
N GLY A 133 9.02 -25.60 10.91
CA GLY A 133 9.92 -26.73 10.76
C GLY A 133 10.25 -27.46 12.06
N ARG A 134 10.92 -28.61 11.97
CA ARG A 134 11.31 -29.46 13.11
C ARG A 134 12.65 -30.17 12.86
N LYS A 135 13.37 -30.49 13.94
CA LYS A 135 14.60 -31.30 13.95
C LYS A 135 14.39 -32.58 14.77
N LYS A 136 14.95 -33.71 14.31
CA LYS A 136 15.05 -34.98 15.05
C LYS A 136 16.50 -35.45 15.07
N ALA A 137 17.09 -35.58 16.26
CA ALA A 137 18.41 -36.22 16.41
C ALA A 137 18.28 -37.73 16.27
N LEU A 138 19.24 -38.36 15.58
CA LEU A 138 19.34 -39.81 15.43
C LEU A 138 20.45 -40.31 16.37
N LEU A 139 20.06 -41.09 17.37
CA LEU A 139 20.94 -41.59 18.43
C LEU A 139 20.89 -43.13 18.44
N GLY A 140 22.02 -43.76 18.73
CA GLY A 140 22.13 -45.21 18.87
C GLY A 140 23.13 -45.85 17.89
N ASP A 141 23.34 -47.15 18.07
CA ASP A 141 24.25 -47.93 17.23
C ASP A 141 23.72 -47.98 15.79
N GLY A 142 24.54 -47.54 14.83
CA GLY A 142 24.19 -47.49 13.40
C GLY A 142 23.99 -46.09 12.82
N TYR A 143 24.06 -45.04 13.63
CA TYR A 143 24.09 -43.65 13.18
C TYR A 143 25.45 -43.00 13.46
N ARG A 144 25.94 -42.16 12.54
CA ARG A 144 27.16 -41.38 12.77
C ARG A 144 26.95 -40.37 13.91
N PRO A 145 28.01 -39.97 14.64
CA PRO A 145 27.90 -38.96 15.68
C PRO A 145 27.29 -37.66 15.14
N ASN A 146 26.28 -37.14 15.86
CA ASN A 146 25.51 -35.95 15.51
C ASN A 146 24.58 -36.09 14.29
N ALA A 147 24.31 -37.30 13.80
CA ALA A 147 23.31 -37.51 12.75
C ALA A 147 21.94 -36.97 13.16
N ALA A 148 21.28 -36.26 12.24
CA ALA A 148 19.97 -35.68 12.48
C ALA A 148 19.21 -35.45 11.17
N ILE A 149 17.90 -35.25 11.29
CA ILE A 149 17.01 -34.86 10.19
C ILE A 149 16.35 -33.53 10.57
N GLU A 150 16.44 -32.53 9.71
CA GLU A 150 15.70 -31.27 9.85
C GLU A 150 14.76 -31.06 8.66
N ILE A 151 13.57 -30.51 8.88
CA ILE A 151 12.60 -30.18 7.82
C ILE A 151 12.05 -28.78 8.05
N TYR A 152 12.08 -27.90 7.04
CA TYR A 152 11.58 -26.52 7.11
C TYR A 152 10.80 -26.11 5.87
N SER A 153 9.64 -25.46 6.09
CA SER A 153 8.91 -24.70 5.07
C SER A 153 9.04 -23.19 5.25
N ALA A 154 9.47 -22.72 6.43
CA ALA A 154 9.64 -21.31 6.73
C ALA A 154 10.67 -21.06 7.84
N GLY A 155 11.11 -19.80 7.99
CA GLY A 155 11.87 -19.32 9.15
C GLY A 155 13.33 -19.75 9.22
N ARG A 156 13.80 -20.57 8.29
CA ARG A 156 15.19 -21.02 8.16
C ARG A 156 15.69 -20.90 6.72
N TYR A 157 17.01 -20.91 6.58
CA TYR A 157 17.69 -20.95 5.29
C TYR A 157 18.60 -22.18 5.25
N PHE A 158 18.78 -22.76 4.06
CA PHE A 158 19.83 -23.75 3.81
C PHE A 158 20.93 -23.13 2.98
N THR A 159 22.17 -23.55 3.23
CA THR A 159 23.27 -23.22 2.32
C THR A 159 23.10 -24.02 1.03
N MET A 160 23.31 -23.38 -0.11
CA MET A 160 23.16 -23.98 -1.43
C MET A 160 24.52 -24.15 -2.09
N THR A 161 24.86 -25.38 -2.47
CA THR A 161 26.14 -25.71 -3.10
C THR A 161 26.02 -25.95 -4.60
N GLY A 162 24.86 -26.38 -5.10
CA GLY A 162 24.73 -26.85 -6.48
C GLY A 162 25.50 -28.15 -6.76
N ASN A 163 26.11 -28.77 -5.75
CA ASN A 163 26.85 -30.02 -5.89
C ASN A 163 25.87 -31.20 -5.83
N ILE A 164 25.15 -31.38 -6.95
CA ILE A 164 24.07 -32.36 -7.06
C ILE A 164 24.59 -33.75 -6.72
N LEU A 165 23.84 -34.47 -5.88
CA LEU A 165 24.14 -35.85 -5.55
C LEU A 165 23.92 -36.72 -6.81
N PRO A 166 24.93 -37.48 -7.27
CA PRO A 166 24.81 -38.27 -8.49
C PRO A 166 23.58 -39.19 -8.47
N GLY A 167 22.89 -39.29 -9.61
CA GLY A 167 21.70 -40.14 -9.77
C GLY A 167 20.38 -39.53 -9.32
N HIS A 168 20.37 -38.29 -8.83
CA HIS A 168 19.15 -37.60 -8.35
C HIS A 168 18.68 -36.51 -9.33
N PRO A 169 17.38 -36.14 -9.32
CA PRO A 169 16.84 -35.09 -10.18
C PRO A 169 17.52 -33.73 -9.98
N GLN A 170 17.62 -32.94 -11.05
CA GLN A 170 18.09 -31.54 -10.98
C GLN A 170 16.96 -30.55 -10.63
N GLY A 171 15.70 -30.99 -10.72
CA GLY A 171 14.50 -30.19 -10.46
C GLY A 171 13.98 -30.35 -9.03
N VAL A 172 13.27 -29.31 -8.55
CA VAL A 172 12.50 -29.39 -7.31
C VAL A 172 11.10 -29.92 -7.67
N GLU A 173 10.87 -31.18 -7.34
CA GLU A 173 9.67 -31.95 -7.70
C GLU A 173 8.52 -31.72 -6.72
N ASP A 174 7.28 -31.87 -7.19
CA ASP A 174 6.08 -31.86 -6.33
C ASP A 174 6.00 -33.17 -5.54
N ARG A 175 6.09 -33.05 -4.21
CA ARG A 175 6.13 -34.17 -3.26
C ARG A 175 5.27 -33.89 -2.03
N GLN A 176 4.17 -33.15 -2.18
CA GLN A 176 3.35 -32.77 -1.03
C GLN A 176 2.88 -33.99 -0.23
N ALA A 177 2.45 -35.07 -0.89
CA ALA A 177 1.97 -36.28 -0.23
C ALA A 177 3.10 -37.03 0.50
N GLU A 178 4.24 -37.22 -0.16
CA GLU A 178 5.43 -37.89 0.37
C GLU A 178 6.03 -37.10 1.53
N LEU A 179 6.07 -35.76 1.42
CA LEU A 179 6.54 -34.85 2.46
C LEU A 179 5.64 -34.92 3.70
N THR A 180 4.31 -34.86 3.53
CA THR A 180 3.35 -34.98 4.64
C THR A 180 3.51 -36.33 5.34
N ALA A 181 3.48 -37.43 4.59
CA ALA A 181 3.62 -38.77 5.15
C ALA A 181 4.98 -38.98 5.84
N PHE A 182 6.06 -38.39 5.31
CA PHE A 182 7.39 -38.48 5.90
C PHE A 182 7.48 -37.67 7.20
N PHE A 183 6.91 -36.45 7.21
CA PHE A 183 6.85 -35.61 8.40
C PHE A 183 6.03 -36.28 9.52
N GLU A 184 4.87 -36.84 9.19
CA GLU A 184 4.05 -37.57 10.16
C GLU A 184 4.71 -38.86 10.67
N GLU A 185 5.45 -39.59 9.83
CA GLU A 185 6.17 -40.77 10.29
C GLU A 185 7.31 -40.40 11.26
N LEU A 186 8.08 -39.36 10.92
CA LEU A 186 9.20 -38.92 11.74
C LEU A 186 8.78 -38.28 13.06
N PHE A 187 7.68 -37.52 13.05
CA PHE A 187 7.27 -36.65 14.15
C PHE A 187 5.88 -36.98 14.73
N GLY A 188 5.15 -37.94 14.17
CA GLY A 188 3.77 -38.28 14.51
C GLY A 188 3.56 -39.59 15.30
N ARG A 189 4.62 -40.36 15.61
CA ARG A 189 4.62 -41.46 16.62
C ARG A 189 6.03 -41.52 17.26
N SER A 190 6.28 -41.51 18.56
CA SER A 190 5.51 -41.63 19.80
C SER A 190 6.38 -41.09 20.96
N GLN A 191 5.83 -41.14 22.19
CA GLN A 191 6.48 -41.33 23.52
C GLN A 191 6.16 -40.17 24.49
N GLY A 192 5.57 -40.36 25.67
CA GLY A 192 5.46 -41.59 26.46
C GLY A 192 6.82 -42.05 26.97
N GLU A 193 7.34 -41.42 28.04
CA GLU A 193 7.71 -42.11 29.30
C GLU A 193 8.52 -41.26 30.29
N ALA A 194 8.13 -41.41 31.56
CA ALA A 194 8.97 -41.53 32.76
C ALA A 194 9.89 -40.39 33.23
N GLY A 195 9.45 -39.76 34.33
CA GLY A 195 10.24 -39.83 35.56
C GLY A 195 10.74 -38.52 36.16
N LYS A 196 9.90 -37.88 36.98
CA LYS A 196 10.23 -37.51 38.38
C LYS A 196 8.98 -37.04 39.12
N LYS A 197 8.73 -37.67 40.28
CA LYS A 197 7.59 -37.41 41.17
C LYS A 197 7.57 -35.94 41.62
N PRO A 198 6.40 -35.27 41.65
CA PRO A 198 6.21 -34.10 42.48
C PRO A 198 5.79 -34.56 43.88
N THR A 199 6.60 -34.19 44.86
CA THR A 199 6.24 -34.13 46.27
C THR A 199 5.04 -33.21 46.46
N ASP A 200 4.06 -33.70 47.21
CA ASP A 200 3.02 -32.90 47.86
C ASP A 200 3.63 -31.68 48.56
N GLN A 201 3.06 -30.50 48.32
CA GLN A 201 2.45 -29.66 49.37
C GLN A 201 1.83 -28.38 48.77
N ALA A 202 0.51 -28.26 48.91
CA ALA A 202 -0.18 -26.97 49.00
C ALA A 202 0.32 -26.22 50.25
N VAL A 203 0.45 -24.89 50.23
CA VAL A 203 -0.62 -23.91 50.59
C VAL A 203 -0.21 -22.46 50.30
N ASP A 204 -1.22 -21.71 49.81
CA ASP A 204 -1.61 -20.31 50.05
C ASP A 204 -0.72 -19.09 49.76
N GLY A 205 -1.31 -18.18 48.96
CA GLY A 205 -1.17 -16.74 49.11
C GLY A 205 -1.00 -15.98 47.80
N ALA A 206 -2.07 -15.35 47.30
CA ALA A 206 -2.21 -14.54 46.07
C ALA A 206 -2.67 -15.35 44.83
N SER A 207 -3.99 -15.58 44.78
CA SER A 207 -4.70 -16.07 43.60
C SER A 207 -5.34 -14.86 42.91
N LEU A 208 -5.13 -14.71 41.59
CA LEU A 208 -5.84 -13.76 40.72
C LEU A 208 -7.35 -13.75 40.98
N SER A 209 -8.04 -12.62 40.81
CA SER A 209 -9.50 -12.60 40.83
C SER A 209 -10.07 -13.40 39.64
N ASP A 210 -11.30 -13.89 39.78
CA ASP A 210 -11.97 -14.63 38.71
C ASP A 210 -12.05 -13.77 37.42
N GLU A 211 -12.27 -12.46 37.55
CA GLU A 211 -12.39 -11.51 36.45
C GLU A 211 -11.06 -11.31 35.71
N ALA A 212 -9.93 -11.25 36.43
CA ALA A 212 -8.61 -11.12 35.82
C ALA A 212 -8.22 -12.39 35.05
N VAL A 213 -8.63 -13.57 35.53
CA VAL A 213 -8.43 -14.84 34.81
C VAL A 213 -9.24 -14.86 33.52
N ILE A 214 -10.49 -14.38 33.55
CA ILE A 214 -11.34 -14.28 32.35
C ILE A 214 -10.75 -13.30 31.33
N ASP A 215 -10.25 -12.14 31.75
CA ASP A 215 -9.63 -11.18 30.83
C ASP A 215 -8.38 -11.73 30.14
N LEU A 216 -7.55 -12.49 30.87
CA LEU A 216 -6.40 -13.18 30.29
C LEU A 216 -6.83 -14.26 29.28
N MET A 217 -7.84 -15.05 29.64
CA MET A 217 -8.42 -16.07 28.76
C MET A 217 -8.93 -15.46 27.43
N LEU A 218 -9.59 -14.30 27.50
CA LEU A 218 -10.15 -13.58 26.35
C LEU A 218 -9.11 -12.82 25.51
N LYS A 219 -7.84 -12.82 25.90
CA LYS A 219 -6.72 -12.30 25.10
C LYS A 219 -5.83 -13.40 24.52
N SER A 220 -6.13 -14.66 24.84
CA SER A 220 -5.34 -15.82 24.40
C SER A 220 -5.62 -16.21 22.95
N ALA A 221 -4.79 -17.11 22.40
CA ALA A 221 -5.01 -17.69 21.08
C ALA A 221 -6.37 -18.41 20.94
N HIS A 222 -6.98 -18.82 22.06
CA HIS A 222 -8.29 -19.46 22.12
C HIS A 222 -9.43 -18.50 22.53
N ALA A 223 -9.18 -17.18 22.51
CA ALA A 223 -10.11 -16.16 22.98
C ALA A 223 -11.50 -16.24 22.34
N GLU A 224 -11.58 -16.54 21.03
CA GLU A 224 -12.86 -16.63 20.33
C GLU A 224 -13.70 -17.81 20.83
N GLU A 225 -13.08 -18.99 20.96
CA GLU A 225 -13.72 -20.21 21.45
C GLU A 225 -14.13 -20.06 22.93
N ILE A 226 -13.20 -19.60 23.77
CA ILE A 226 -13.48 -19.36 25.19
C ILE A 226 -14.58 -18.32 25.36
N GLY A 227 -14.56 -17.24 24.58
CA GLY A 227 -15.59 -16.19 24.62
C GLY A 227 -16.97 -16.69 24.21
N ARG A 228 -17.06 -17.61 23.25
CA ARG A 228 -18.33 -18.27 22.88
C ARG A 228 -18.84 -19.15 24.02
N LEU A 229 -17.98 -20.01 24.58
CA LEU A 229 -18.32 -20.87 25.71
C LEU A 229 -18.74 -20.07 26.95
N LEU A 230 -18.03 -19.00 27.30
CA LEU A 230 -18.39 -18.12 28.43
C LEU A 230 -19.77 -17.46 28.26
N ARG A 231 -20.23 -17.22 27.03
CA ARG A 231 -21.57 -16.70 26.72
C ARG A 231 -22.65 -17.79 26.57
N GLY A 232 -22.29 -19.07 26.69
CA GLY A 232 -23.21 -20.19 26.55
C GLY A 232 -23.48 -20.63 25.11
N ASP A 233 -22.62 -20.25 24.16
CA ASP A 233 -22.74 -20.69 22.76
C ASP A 233 -22.09 -22.07 22.56
N THR A 234 -22.94 -23.09 22.35
CA THR A 234 -22.54 -24.49 22.15
C THR A 234 -22.53 -24.92 20.68
N SER A 235 -22.65 -23.99 19.74
CA SER A 235 -22.76 -24.27 18.30
C SER A 235 -21.59 -25.09 17.74
N ALA A 236 -20.37 -24.81 18.21
CA ALA A 236 -19.15 -25.55 17.83
C ALA A 236 -19.15 -27.02 18.29
N TYR A 237 -20.00 -27.37 19.24
CA TYR A 237 -20.13 -28.70 19.83
C TYR A 237 -21.40 -29.41 19.35
N GLY A 238 -22.03 -28.94 18.26
CA GLY A 238 -23.23 -29.56 17.70
C GLY A 238 -24.45 -29.52 18.63
N GLY A 239 -24.47 -28.59 19.59
CA GLY A 239 -25.50 -28.53 20.64
C GLY A 239 -25.29 -29.55 21.77
N ASP A 240 -24.15 -30.25 21.83
CA ASP A 240 -23.79 -31.07 22.98
C ASP A 240 -23.30 -30.18 24.12
N ASP A 241 -24.24 -29.81 24.98
CA ASP A 241 -23.96 -29.00 26.16
C ASP A 241 -22.99 -29.67 27.13
N SER A 242 -22.82 -31.00 27.10
CA SER A 242 -21.87 -31.71 27.97
C SER A 242 -20.45 -31.65 27.42
N ALA A 243 -20.29 -31.73 26.10
CA ALA A 243 -19.00 -31.52 25.46
C ALA A 243 -18.51 -30.07 25.63
N ALA A 244 -19.42 -29.10 25.53
CA ALA A 244 -19.12 -27.68 25.77
C ALA A 244 -18.69 -27.41 27.23
N ASP A 245 -19.35 -28.05 28.21
CA ASP A 245 -18.94 -27.94 29.63
C ASP A 245 -17.50 -28.43 29.83
N MET A 246 -17.16 -29.58 29.25
CA MET A 246 -15.82 -30.17 29.37
C MET A 246 -14.76 -29.28 28.71
N ALA A 247 -15.07 -28.72 27.54
CA ALA A 247 -14.18 -27.81 26.85
C ALA A 247 -13.86 -26.56 27.67
N LEU A 248 -14.90 -25.92 28.25
CA LEU A 248 -14.67 -24.78 29.13
C LEU A 248 -13.87 -25.17 30.37
N CYS A 249 -14.15 -26.33 30.99
CA CYS A 249 -13.39 -26.82 32.14
C CYS A 249 -11.92 -27.13 31.82
N ASN A 250 -11.59 -27.60 30.62
CA ASN A 250 -10.20 -27.81 30.19
C ASN A 250 -9.43 -26.49 30.09
N HIS A 251 -10.04 -25.45 29.52
CA HIS A 251 -9.45 -24.12 29.53
C HIS A 251 -9.29 -23.59 30.95
N LEU A 252 -10.32 -23.73 31.80
CA LEU A 252 -10.24 -23.29 33.19
C LEU A 252 -9.14 -24.02 33.96
N ALA A 253 -8.94 -25.32 33.76
CA ALA A 253 -7.88 -26.09 34.41
C ALA A 253 -6.48 -25.52 34.08
N PHE A 254 -6.24 -25.14 32.83
CA PHE A 254 -4.98 -24.51 32.41
C PHE A 254 -4.80 -23.13 33.07
N TRP A 255 -5.82 -22.27 33.02
CA TRP A 255 -5.72 -20.87 33.45
C TRP A 255 -5.81 -20.65 34.96
N THR A 256 -6.46 -21.54 35.71
CA THR A 256 -6.57 -21.45 37.16
C THR A 256 -5.46 -22.18 37.91
N GLY A 257 -4.53 -22.83 37.20
CA GLY A 257 -3.53 -23.69 37.82
C GLY A 257 -4.15 -24.91 38.50
N LYS A 258 -5.25 -25.43 37.93
CA LYS A 258 -6.01 -26.58 38.46
C LYS A 258 -6.63 -26.36 39.85
N ASP A 259 -6.98 -25.12 40.19
CA ASP A 259 -7.74 -24.82 41.41
C ASP A 259 -9.23 -25.18 41.18
N PRO A 260 -9.75 -26.28 41.76
CA PRO A 260 -11.12 -26.75 41.50
C PRO A 260 -12.18 -25.76 42.00
N GLN A 261 -11.90 -25.02 43.08
CA GLN A 261 -12.85 -24.06 43.63
C GLN A 261 -12.95 -22.84 42.73
N LYS A 262 -11.83 -22.37 42.20
CA LYS A 262 -11.82 -21.25 41.23
C LYS A 262 -12.45 -21.65 39.90
N MET A 263 -12.17 -22.86 39.41
CA MET A 263 -12.83 -23.40 38.21
C MET A 263 -14.35 -23.40 38.38
N ASP A 264 -14.87 -23.90 39.50
CA ASP A 264 -16.32 -23.89 39.78
C ASP A 264 -16.90 -22.48 39.86
N ARG A 265 -16.24 -21.54 40.54
CA ARG A 265 -16.68 -20.13 40.62
C ARG A 265 -16.78 -19.46 39.26
N ILE A 266 -15.79 -19.67 38.38
CA ILE A 266 -15.79 -19.09 37.03
C ILE A 266 -16.83 -19.79 36.16
N PHE A 267 -16.94 -21.12 36.23
CA PHE A 267 -17.94 -21.87 35.46
C PHE A 267 -19.37 -21.41 35.79
N ARG A 268 -19.68 -21.17 37.07
CA ARG A 268 -21.00 -20.67 37.51
C ARG A 268 -21.33 -19.27 36.99
N LYS A 269 -20.33 -18.48 36.60
CA LYS A 269 -20.51 -17.16 35.98
C LYS A 269 -20.70 -17.25 34.46
N SER A 270 -20.49 -18.42 33.85
CA SER A 270 -20.64 -18.63 32.42
C SER A 270 -22.10 -18.85 32.00
N GLY A 271 -22.39 -18.62 30.72
CA GLY A 271 -23.67 -18.94 30.09
C GLY A 271 -23.96 -20.44 29.95
N LEU A 272 -23.01 -21.33 30.27
CA LEU A 272 -23.20 -22.79 30.25
C LEU A 272 -23.80 -23.35 31.55
N MET A 273 -23.81 -22.54 32.62
CA MET A 273 -24.31 -22.95 33.93
C MET A 273 -25.79 -23.35 33.89
N ARG A 274 -26.11 -24.55 34.39
CA ARG A 274 -27.47 -25.10 34.41
C ARG A 274 -27.67 -26.06 35.59
N PRO A 275 -28.93 -26.41 35.97
CA PRO A 275 -29.21 -27.27 37.14
C PRO A 275 -28.46 -28.61 37.14
N LYS A 276 -28.17 -29.15 35.95
CA LYS A 276 -27.37 -30.36 35.75
C LYS A 276 -26.00 -30.29 36.44
N TRP A 277 -25.40 -29.11 36.54
CA TRP A 277 -24.10 -28.89 37.19
C TRP A 277 -24.07 -29.42 38.64
N ASP A 278 -25.16 -29.21 39.37
CA ASP A 278 -25.29 -29.59 40.78
C ASP A 278 -26.01 -30.94 40.99
N GLU A 279 -26.38 -31.65 39.91
CA GLU A 279 -26.99 -32.98 40.00
C GLU A 279 -26.00 -34.02 40.52
N LYS A 280 -26.42 -34.82 41.51
CA LYS A 280 -25.61 -35.94 42.02
C LYS A 280 -25.47 -37.05 40.98
N ARG A 281 -24.22 -37.45 40.73
CA ARG A 281 -23.81 -38.59 39.90
C ARG A 281 -22.95 -39.54 40.74
N GLY A 282 -23.62 -40.32 41.59
CA GLY A 282 -22.95 -41.17 42.58
C GLY A 282 -22.48 -40.37 43.79
N ALA A 283 -21.19 -40.41 44.10
CA ALA A 283 -20.59 -39.74 45.26
C ALA A 283 -20.25 -38.25 45.03
N GLN A 284 -20.31 -37.76 43.79
CA GLN A 284 -19.97 -36.39 43.38
C GLN A 284 -21.11 -35.77 42.54
N THR A 285 -21.13 -34.46 42.36
CA THR A 285 -21.98 -33.80 41.36
C THR A 285 -21.42 -33.98 39.95
N TYR A 286 -22.26 -33.76 38.93
CA TYR A 286 -21.79 -33.72 37.54
C TYR A 286 -20.69 -32.65 37.35
N GLY A 287 -20.84 -31.47 37.95
CA GLY A 287 -19.84 -30.40 37.88
C GLY A 287 -18.51 -30.79 38.55
N GLU A 288 -18.56 -31.36 39.75
CA GLU A 288 -17.37 -31.87 40.45
C GLU A 288 -16.63 -32.93 39.63
N ARG A 289 -17.38 -33.85 39.02
CA ARG A 289 -16.81 -34.89 38.16
C ARG A 289 -16.18 -34.30 36.90
N THR A 290 -16.80 -33.29 36.29
CA THR A 290 -16.32 -32.62 35.07
C THR A 290 -15.04 -31.82 35.35
N ILE A 291 -14.99 -31.09 36.47
CA ILE A 291 -13.78 -30.39 36.94
C ILE A 291 -12.65 -31.40 37.20
N THR A 292 -12.95 -32.51 37.88
CA THR A 292 -11.96 -33.56 38.17
C THR A 292 -11.37 -34.14 36.89
N GLU A 293 -12.21 -34.44 35.91
CA GLU A 293 -11.78 -34.96 34.61
C GLU A 293 -10.90 -33.95 33.87
N ALA A 294 -11.28 -32.66 33.85
CA ALA A 294 -10.51 -31.60 33.21
C ALA A 294 -9.14 -31.39 33.88
N ILE A 295 -9.07 -31.43 35.22
CA ILE A 295 -7.81 -31.34 35.98
C ILE A 295 -6.86 -32.50 35.62
N ASN A 296 -7.41 -33.72 35.47
CA ASN A 296 -6.66 -34.91 35.13
C ASN A 296 -6.21 -34.91 33.66
N GLY A 297 -7.07 -34.43 32.75
CA GLY A 297 -6.80 -34.37 31.31
C GLY A 297 -5.87 -33.23 30.88
N THR A 298 -5.74 -32.19 31.70
CA THR A 298 -4.91 -31.02 31.38
C THR A 298 -3.47 -31.26 31.83
N ALA A 299 -2.51 -31.33 30.89
CA ALA A 299 -1.11 -31.63 31.22
C ALA A 299 -0.33 -30.42 31.78
N GLU A 300 -0.60 -29.22 31.27
CA GLU A 300 0.13 -27.98 31.57
C GLU A 300 -0.76 -26.93 32.23
N CYS A 301 -0.17 -25.98 32.95
CA CYS A 301 -0.87 -24.85 33.57
C CYS A 301 -0.21 -23.54 33.14
N TYR A 302 -0.98 -22.46 33.15
CA TYR A 302 -0.47 -21.11 32.88
C TYR A 302 0.53 -20.66 33.96
N GLU A 303 1.76 -20.32 33.54
CA GLU A 303 2.78 -19.66 34.37
C GLU A 303 3.12 -18.27 33.80
N PRO A 304 2.83 -17.17 34.53
CA PRO A 304 3.10 -15.82 34.04
C PRO A 304 4.59 -15.52 33.79
N GLY A 305 4.93 -14.90 32.65
CA GLY A 305 6.25 -14.34 32.36
C GLY A 305 7.44 -15.32 32.37
N SER A 306 7.22 -16.58 32.00
CA SER A 306 8.17 -17.70 32.15
C SER A 306 9.63 -17.40 31.78
N ASP A 307 9.90 -16.66 30.69
CA ASP A 307 11.26 -16.35 30.23
C ASP A 307 11.99 -15.26 31.04
N ILE A 308 11.31 -14.15 31.34
CA ILE A 308 11.87 -13.04 32.12
C ILE A 308 12.02 -13.49 33.59
N LEU A 309 11.01 -14.19 34.07
CA LEU A 309 10.98 -14.74 35.41
C LEU A 309 12.07 -15.81 35.60
N ALA A 310 12.27 -16.72 34.64
CA ALA A 310 13.38 -17.69 34.69
C ALA A 310 14.75 -17.02 34.77
N LYS A 311 14.99 -15.93 34.02
CA LYS A 311 16.25 -15.18 34.05
C LYS A 311 16.49 -14.49 35.39
N ILE A 312 15.45 -13.87 35.97
CA ILE A 312 15.53 -13.23 37.29
C ILE A 312 15.70 -14.28 38.40
N LYS A 313 15.01 -15.42 38.30
CA LYS A 313 15.14 -16.56 39.21
C LYS A 313 16.55 -17.16 39.16
N ALA A 314 17.14 -17.31 37.98
CA ALA A 314 18.49 -17.87 37.80
C ALA A 314 19.59 -16.94 38.34
N ASN A 315 19.48 -15.62 38.16
CA ASN A 315 20.50 -14.67 38.62
C ASN A 315 19.90 -13.30 39.03
N PRO A 316 19.98 -12.89 40.32
CA PRO A 316 19.43 -11.61 40.76
C PRO A 316 20.20 -10.39 40.23
N ARG A 317 21.42 -10.57 39.70
CA ARG A 317 22.13 -9.50 38.97
C ARG A 317 21.56 -9.26 37.57
N ALA A 318 20.67 -10.12 37.08
CA ALA A 318 19.97 -9.94 35.80
C ALA A 318 19.13 -8.67 35.78
N LEU A 319 18.70 -8.14 36.95
CA LEU A 319 18.04 -6.83 37.03
C LEU A 319 18.96 -5.63 36.71
N LYS A 320 20.26 -5.86 36.50
CA LYS A 320 21.19 -4.86 35.95
C LYS A 320 21.40 -5.02 34.44
N ASP A 321 20.88 -6.09 33.85
CA ASP A 321 20.95 -6.34 32.41
C ASP A 321 19.93 -5.45 31.70
N PRO A 322 20.37 -4.59 30.76
CA PRO A 322 19.47 -3.77 29.96
C PRO A 322 18.35 -4.56 29.29
N ALA A 323 18.61 -5.77 28.78
CA ALA A 323 17.60 -6.57 28.08
C ALA A 323 16.49 -7.07 29.02
N VAL A 324 16.81 -7.30 30.29
CA VAL A 324 15.84 -7.71 31.31
C VAL A 324 15.01 -6.51 31.77
N LEU A 325 15.65 -5.35 31.94
CA LEU A 325 14.94 -4.10 32.29
C LEU A 325 14.04 -3.61 31.16
N GLU A 326 14.47 -3.75 29.91
CA GLU A 326 13.70 -3.43 28.71
C GLU A 326 12.51 -4.39 28.56
N GLY A 327 12.73 -5.69 28.76
CA GLY A 327 11.65 -6.69 28.79
C GLY A 327 10.61 -6.40 29.88
N LEU A 328 11.05 -6.01 31.07
CA LEU A 328 10.16 -5.60 32.18
C LEU A 328 9.44 -4.28 31.89
N ALA A 329 10.11 -3.29 31.29
CA ALA A 329 9.51 -2.02 30.90
C ALA A 329 8.43 -2.21 29.82
N ARG A 330 8.70 -3.06 28.83
CA ARG A 330 7.74 -3.44 27.78
C ARG A 330 6.56 -4.19 28.38
N LEU A 331 6.81 -5.18 29.22
CA LEU A 331 5.75 -5.94 29.90
C LEU A 331 4.85 -5.01 30.72
N ARG A 332 5.41 -4.04 31.44
CA ARG A 332 4.64 -3.03 32.20
C ARG A 332 3.74 -2.15 31.32
N ALA A 333 4.15 -1.88 30.08
CA ALA A 333 3.41 -1.03 29.16
C ALA A 333 2.32 -1.80 28.39
N GLU A 334 2.62 -3.03 27.97
CA GLU A 334 1.77 -3.85 27.11
C GLU A 334 0.81 -4.74 27.91
N ASP A 335 1.28 -5.30 29.03
CA ASP A 335 0.48 -6.14 29.93
C ASP A 335 0.80 -5.84 31.41
N PRO A 336 0.21 -4.77 31.97
CA PRO A 336 0.43 -4.37 33.37
C PRO A 336 0.08 -5.48 34.38
N ILE A 337 -0.86 -6.36 34.03
CA ILE A 337 -1.31 -7.46 34.88
C ILE A 337 -0.23 -8.55 34.91
N GLU A 338 0.31 -8.93 33.75
CA GLU A 338 1.42 -9.88 33.68
C GLU A 338 2.69 -9.33 34.34
N TYR A 339 2.94 -8.02 34.23
CA TYR A 339 4.03 -7.35 34.94
C TYR A 339 3.91 -7.49 36.47
N ASP A 340 2.74 -7.20 37.03
CA ASP A 340 2.51 -7.34 38.48
C ASP A 340 2.66 -8.81 38.93
N LEU A 341 2.21 -9.76 38.11
CA LEU A 341 2.38 -11.20 38.36
C LEU A 341 3.86 -11.63 38.41
N VAL A 342 4.69 -11.13 37.48
CA VAL A 342 6.14 -11.37 37.49
C VAL A 342 6.77 -10.80 38.76
N LEU A 343 6.38 -9.60 39.19
CA LEU A 343 6.89 -8.98 40.41
C LEU A 343 6.50 -9.74 41.68
N GLU A 344 5.27 -10.24 41.76
CA GLU A 344 4.81 -11.08 42.87
C GLU A 344 5.54 -12.43 42.91
N ALA A 345 5.77 -13.07 41.76
CA ALA A 345 6.52 -14.31 41.68
C ALA A 345 7.98 -14.13 42.13
N VAL A 346 8.62 -13.03 41.74
CA VAL A 346 9.97 -12.67 42.22
C VAL A 346 9.98 -12.40 43.73
N ARG A 347 8.94 -11.76 44.26
CA ARG A 347 8.79 -11.50 45.71
C ARG A 347 8.63 -12.78 46.53
N LYS A 348 7.86 -13.77 46.03
CA LYS A 348 7.64 -15.05 46.70
C LYS A 348 8.92 -15.89 46.80
N ASP A 349 9.71 -15.93 45.73
CA ASP A 349 10.90 -16.80 45.65
C ASP A 349 12.15 -16.23 46.35
N ARG A 350 12.25 -14.90 46.56
CA ARG A 350 13.46 -14.28 47.14
C ARG A 350 13.18 -13.27 48.25
N LYS A 351 13.41 -13.69 49.51
CA LYS A 351 13.42 -12.81 50.68
C LYS A 351 14.53 -11.75 50.56
N GLY A 352 14.15 -10.50 50.31
CA GLY A 352 15.06 -9.33 50.33
C GLY A 352 15.01 -8.41 49.12
N LEU A 353 14.43 -8.84 48.00
CA LEU A 353 14.24 -8.00 46.80
C LEU A 353 12.88 -7.29 46.90
N ARG A 354 12.90 -5.96 46.97
CA ARG A 354 11.67 -5.15 47.12
C ARG A 354 11.11 -4.79 45.75
N VAL A 355 9.79 -4.95 45.58
CA VAL A 355 9.06 -4.54 44.37
C VAL A 355 9.33 -3.08 44.01
N ALA A 356 9.39 -2.20 45.01
CA ALA A 356 9.75 -0.79 44.83
C ALA A 356 11.13 -0.60 44.15
N THR A 357 12.12 -1.43 44.48
CA THR A 357 13.45 -1.35 43.86
C THR A 357 13.44 -1.81 42.41
N ILE A 358 12.62 -2.79 42.06
CA ILE A 358 12.45 -3.22 40.66
C ILE A 358 11.76 -2.12 39.86
N ASN A 359 10.69 -1.54 40.41
CA ASN A 359 10.01 -0.41 39.78
C ASN A 359 10.93 0.80 39.60
N GLU A 360 11.76 1.14 40.59
CA GLU A 360 12.76 2.22 40.45
C GLU A 360 13.80 1.94 39.35
N LEU A 361 14.23 0.68 39.18
CA LEU A 361 15.18 0.30 38.15
C LEU A 361 14.54 0.35 36.76
N VAL A 362 13.30 -0.12 36.63
CA VAL A 362 12.51 -0.02 35.40
C VAL A 362 12.25 1.44 35.06
N ASP A 363 11.81 2.27 36.00
CA ASP A 363 11.58 3.70 35.79
C ASP A 363 12.84 4.44 35.36
N ARG A 364 13.99 4.11 35.96
CA ARG A 364 15.29 4.70 35.61
C ARG A 364 15.77 4.23 34.24
N HIS A 365 15.52 2.97 33.88
CA HIS A 365 15.81 2.43 32.56
C HIS A 365 14.91 3.07 31.51
N SER A 366 13.58 3.08 31.70
CA SER A 366 12.63 3.75 30.82
C SER A 366 13.00 5.21 30.62
N LYS A 367 13.27 5.99 31.68
CA LYS A 367 13.74 7.39 31.55
C LYS A 367 15.04 7.52 30.77
N LYS A 368 15.99 6.59 30.93
CA LYS A 368 17.26 6.60 30.20
C LYS A 368 17.08 6.24 28.73
N THR A 369 16.22 5.26 28.43
CA THR A 369 15.85 4.85 27.07
C THR A 369 15.06 5.95 26.35
N THR A 370 14.13 6.64 27.03
CA THR A 370 13.41 7.82 26.51
C THR A 370 14.33 9.02 26.21
N MET A 371 15.53 9.08 26.82
CA MET A 371 16.54 10.10 26.51
C MET A 371 17.52 9.69 25.40
N THR A 372 17.63 8.39 25.09
CA THR A 372 18.53 7.88 24.04
C THR A 372 17.82 7.44 22.75
N GLU A 373 16.50 7.26 22.78
CA GLU A 373 15.65 7.00 21.63
C GLU A 373 14.59 8.10 21.51
N GLN A 374 14.68 8.97 20.51
CA GLN A 374 13.47 9.61 19.97
C GLN A 374 13.53 9.70 18.43
N PRO A 375 13.13 8.64 17.71
CA PRO A 375 12.70 8.73 16.31
C PRO A 375 11.59 9.78 16.11
N ASN A 376 10.80 10.07 17.16
CA ASN A 376 9.70 11.04 17.12
C ASN A 376 10.18 12.51 17.12
N ASP A 377 11.31 12.83 17.77
CA ASP A 377 11.87 14.18 17.78
C ASP A 377 12.47 14.55 16.41
N ASP A 378 13.12 13.60 15.73
CA ASP A 378 13.66 13.82 14.38
C ASP A 378 12.54 13.99 13.33
N ILE A 379 11.50 13.15 13.38
CA ILE A 379 10.31 13.30 12.51
C ILE A 379 9.64 14.64 12.76
N LYS A 380 9.46 15.03 14.02
CA LYS A 380 8.87 16.33 14.38
C LYS A 380 9.74 17.49 13.91
N ALA A 381 11.06 17.41 14.05
CA ALA A 381 11.98 18.43 13.57
C ALA A 381 11.93 18.57 12.04
N LYS A 382 11.85 17.46 11.30
CA LYS A 382 11.71 17.46 9.83
C LYS A 382 10.36 18.02 9.38
N ALA A 383 9.27 17.62 10.04
CA ALA A 383 7.94 18.18 9.79
C ALA A 383 7.91 19.69 10.03
N LEU A 384 8.51 20.14 11.12
CA LEU A 384 8.63 21.55 11.46
C LEU A 384 9.46 22.33 10.43
N ALA A 385 10.60 21.77 10.02
CA ALA A 385 11.45 22.40 9.00
C ALA A 385 10.73 22.57 7.66
N ILE A 386 9.94 21.58 7.23
CA ILE A 386 9.10 21.70 6.02
C ILE A 386 8.01 22.75 6.24
N ALA A 387 7.37 22.78 7.41
CA ALA A 387 6.33 23.74 7.74
C ALA A 387 6.84 25.19 7.79
N GLU A 388 8.07 25.42 8.24
CA GLU A 388 8.66 26.75 8.42
C GLU A 388 9.42 27.27 7.19
N GLN A 389 10.13 26.40 6.49
CA GLN A 389 11.08 26.79 5.43
C GLN A 389 10.78 26.14 4.08
N GLY A 390 9.81 25.23 4.06
CA GLY A 390 9.45 24.43 2.89
C GLY A 390 8.06 24.73 2.33
N ASP A 391 7.50 23.77 1.59
CA ASP A 391 6.16 23.82 1.03
C ASP A 391 5.33 22.62 1.53
N PRO A 392 4.52 22.81 2.59
CA PRO A 392 3.69 21.77 3.17
C PRO A 392 2.72 21.13 2.17
N LEU A 393 2.07 21.93 1.32
CA LEU A 393 1.11 21.43 0.34
C LEU A 393 1.80 20.50 -0.66
N ARG A 394 2.92 20.95 -1.25
CA ARG A 394 3.68 20.12 -2.21
C ARG A 394 4.24 18.86 -1.58
N TYR A 395 4.68 18.93 -0.32
CA TYR A 395 5.14 17.75 0.41
C TYR A 395 4.02 16.72 0.60
N LEU A 396 2.83 17.16 1.01
CA LEU A 396 1.68 16.28 1.22
C LEU A 396 1.20 15.66 -0.11
N ILE A 397 1.13 16.44 -1.20
CA ILE A 397 0.84 15.92 -2.54
C ILE A 397 1.89 14.88 -2.94
N TRP A 398 3.17 15.19 -2.76
CA TRP A 398 4.25 14.26 -3.09
C TRP A 398 4.13 12.92 -2.33
N GLN A 399 3.78 12.97 -1.05
CA GLN A 399 3.53 11.77 -0.26
C GLN A 399 2.29 10.99 -0.72
N ALA A 400 1.22 11.69 -1.13
CA ALA A 400 0.05 11.05 -1.73
C ALA A 400 0.40 10.39 -3.08
N GLN A 401 1.24 11.03 -3.91
CA GLN A 401 1.69 10.50 -5.20
C GLN A 401 2.44 9.16 -5.11
N MET A 402 3.08 8.89 -3.97
CA MET A 402 3.71 7.59 -3.70
C MET A 402 2.70 6.44 -3.66
N ASN A 403 1.44 6.73 -3.30
CA ASN A 403 0.37 5.73 -3.22
C ASN A 403 -0.64 5.83 -4.36
N HIS A 404 -0.75 6.98 -5.02
CA HIS A 404 -1.69 7.22 -6.10
C HIS A 404 -1.05 8.06 -7.21
N LEU A 405 -0.99 7.55 -8.44
CA LEU A 405 -0.30 8.25 -9.53
C LEU A 405 -1.26 9.19 -10.29
N GLY A 406 -0.99 10.50 -10.26
CA GLY A 406 -1.77 11.53 -10.94
C GLY A 406 -2.88 12.13 -10.06
N ASP A 407 -3.92 12.69 -10.67
CA ASP A 407 -5.03 13.38 -9.97
C ASP A 407 -4.55 14.43 -8.95
N ILE A 408 -3.55 15.23 -9.33
CA ILE A 408 -2.92 16.23 -8.45
C ILE A 408 -3.93 17.29 -7.99
N ASP A 409 -4.73 17.81 -8.91
CA ASP A 409 -5.76 18.81 -8.62
C ASP A 409 -6.78 18.27 -7.59
N TYR A 410 -7.10 16.98 -7.69
CA TYR A 410 -7.96 16.32 -6.69
C TYR A 410 -7.26 16.22 -5.32
N GLN A 411 -5.98 15.89 -5.30
CA GLN A 411 -5.19 15.85 -4.06
C GLN A 411 -5.07 17.24 -3.40
N GLU A 412 -4.95 18.31 -4.18
CA GLU A 412 -4.95 19.70 -3.68
C GLU A 412 -6.24 20.01 -2.91
N VAL A 413 -7.40 19.67 -3.48
CA VAL A 413 -8.71 19.87 -2.84
C VAL A 413 -8.86 19.02 -1.58
N LEU A 414 -8.43 17.75 -1.62
CA LEU A 414 -8.46 16.87 -0.44
C LEU A 414 -7.59 17.45 0.70
N ILE A 415 -6.38 17.91 0.40
CA ILE A 415 -5.47 18.49 1.38
C ILE A 415 -5.99 19.84 1.91
N ALA A 416 -6.52 20.70 1.04
CA ALA A 416 -7.17 21.95 1.43
C ALA A 416 -8.37 21.69 2.36
N SER A 417 -9.14 20.63 2.11
CA SER A 417 -10.26 20.26 2.99
C SER A 417 -9.81 19.92 4.41
N ILE A 418 -8.66 19.26 4.58
CA ILE A 418 -8.09 18.97 5.90
C ILE A 418 -7.76 20.26 6.64
N ALA A 419 -7.13 21.22 5.96
CA ALA A 419 -6.79 22.51 6.56
C ALA A 419 -8.02 23.37 6.88
N SER A 420 -9.06 23.31 6.04
CA SER A 420 -10.34 24.01 6.29
C SER A 420 -11.01 23.54 7.60
N ALA A 421 -10.79 22.28 8.01
CA ALA A 421 -11.28 21.74 9.27
C ALA A 421 -10.63 22.40 10.51
N ALA A 422 -9.50 23.07 10.32
CA ALA A 422 -8.82 23.88 11.33
C ALA A 422 -9.11 25.39 11.23
N SER A 423 -9.96 25.84 10.29
CA SER A 423 -10.33 27.25 10.14
C SER A 423 -11.59 27.63 10.93
N GLN A 424 -11.61 28.82 11.53
CA GLN A 424 -12.79 29.47 12.12
C GLN A 424 -13.50 30.42 11.16
N THR A 425 -12.86 30.76 10.04
CA THR A 425 -13.34 31.73 9.04
C THR A 425 -13.90 31.05 7.78
N SER A 426 -13.55 29.78 7.56
CA SER A 426 -14.03 28.96 6.45
C SER A 426 -15.41 28.36 6.72
N ASN A 427 -16.18 28.14 5.65
CA ASN A 427 -17.41 27.34 5.65
C ASN A 427 -17.18 25.84 5.42
N GLY A 428 -15.91 25.44 5.23
CA GLY A 428 -15.47 24.06 5.14
C GLY A 428 -15.54 23.52 3.72
N ILE A 429 -14.42 23.03 3.23
CA ILE A 429 -14.35 22.40 1.91
C ILE A 429 -14.81 20.95 2.05
N GLN A 430 -15.79 20.54 1.25
CA GLN A 430 -16.35 19.19 1.28
C GLN A 430 -16.04 18.49 -0.05
N PRO A 431 -14.95 17.72 -0.18
CA PRO A 431 -14.62 17.04 -1.42
C PRO A 431 -15.73 16.06 -1.82
N GLY A 432 -16.11 16.05 -3.09
CA GLY A 432 -17.00 15.02 -3.60
C GLY A 432 -17.33 15.19 -5.08
N GLY A 433 -17.67 14.08 -5.73
CA GLY A 433 -17.88 14.07 -7.16
C GLY A 433 -18.31 12.72 -7.69
N THR A 434 -18.92 12.76 -8.87
CA THR A 434 -19.38 11.58 -9.60
C THR A 434 -18.34 11.19 -10.65
N GLY A 435 -18.29 9.92 -11.02
CA GLY A 435 -17.27 9.44 -11.94
C GLY A 435 -17.40 7.94 -12.21
N GLU A 436 -16.86 7.50 -13.34
CA GLU A 436 -16.99 6.12 -13.81
C GLU A 436 -16.36 5.13 -12.82
N LYS A 437 -16.94 3.94 -12.75
CA LYS A 437 -16.39 2.85 -11.95
C LYS A 437 -14.96 2.55 -12.39
N GLY A 438 -14.04 2.50 -11.43
CA GLY A 438 -12.62 2.22 -11.71
C GLY A 438 -11.82 3.43 -12.21
N SER A 439 -12.34 4.66 -12.06
CA SER A 439 -11.61 5.87 -12.46
C SER A 439 -10.49 6.29 -11.51
N GLY A 440 -10.41 5.71 -10.30
CA GLY A 440 -9.33 5.99 -9.33
C GLY A 440 -9.72 6.89 -8.14
N LYS A 441 -10.99 7.30 -8.01
CA LYS A 441 -11.44 8.23 -6.94
C LYS A 441 -11.12 7.76 -5.52
N SER A 442 -11.60 6.57 -5.18
CA SER A 442 -11.38 5.95 -3.88
C SER A 442 -9.90 5.72 -3.59
N ASP A 443 -9.11 5.48 -4.65
CA ASP A 443 -7.67 5.29 -4.60
C ASP A 443 -6.95 6.60 -4.21
N ALA A 444 -7.33 7.72 -4.84
CA ALA A 444 -6.81 9.06 -4.54
C ALA A 444 -7.20 9.51 -3.11
N CYS A 445 -8.47 9.33 -2.72
CA CYS A 445 -8.92 9.56 -1.35
C CYS A 445 -8.08 8.75 -0.36
N ALA A 446 -7.93 7.44 -0.56
CA ALA A 446 -7.18 6.58 0.35
C ALA A 446 -5.71 7.01 0.48
N ALA A 447 -5.08 7.49 -0.61
CA ALA A 447 -3.71 7.97 -0.59
C ALA A 447 -3.52 9.21 0.30
N VAL A 448 -4.39 10.22 0.19
CA VAL A 448 -4.33 11.42 1.04
C VAL A 448 -4.80 11.10 2.46
N TYR A 449 -5.85 10.29 2.61
CA TYR A 449 -6.41 9.89 3.90
C TYR A 449 -5.39 9.17 4.79
N HIS A 450 -4.48 8.41 4.17
CA HIS A 450 -3.37 7.73 4.86
C HIS A 450 -2.38 8.69 5.54
N LEU A 451 -2.27 9.93 5.04
CA LEU A 451 -1.43 10.99 5.59
C LEU A 451 -2.04 11.65 6.83
N ILE A 452 -3.34 11.48 7.06
CA ILE A 452 -4.04 12.10 8.19
C ILE A 452 -3.68 11.35 9.47
N PRO A 453 -3.34 12.06 10.57
CA PRO A 453 -3.13 11.46 11.89
C PRO A 453 -4.33 10.59 12.32
N PRO A 454 -4.10 9.41 12.93
CA PRO A 454 -5.19 8.52 13.35
C PRO A 454 -6.22 9.15 14.29
N ASP A 455 -5.84 10.17 15.07
CA ASP A 455 -6.74 10.89 15.98
C ASP A 455 -7.62 11.95 15.28
N ARG A 456 -7.38 12.21 13.98
CA ARG A 456 -8.09 13.19 13.15
C ARG A 456 -8.94 12.57 12.06
N ARG A 457 -9.01 11.25 11.98
CA ARG A 457 -9.78 10.51 10.98
C ARG A 457 -10.64 9.41 11.60
N LEU A 458 -11.68 8.98 10.92
CA LEU A 458 -12.59 7.93 11.39
C LEU A 458 -12.74 6.82 10.34
N ASP A 459 -12.16 5.66 10.63
CA ASP A 459 -12.17 4.50 9.72
C ASP A 459 -13.41 3.63 9.99
N GLY A 460 -14.28 3.44 8.99
CA GLY A 460 -15.41 2.51 9.04
C GLY A 460 -16.63 2.94 8.23
N SER A 461 -17.54 2.00 7.97
CA SER A 461 -18.83 2.27 7.34
C SER A 461 -19.74 3.09 8.26
N LEU A 462 -20.25 4.22 7.78
CA LEU A 462 -21.11 5.11 8.57
C LEU A 462 -22.59 4.77 8.34
N SER A 463 -23.27 4.29 9.38
CA SER A 463 -24.74 4.33 9.38
C SER A 463 -25.21 5.77 9.66
N PRO A 464 -26.41 6.17 9.21
CA PRO A 464 -26.90 7.55 9.37
C PRO A 464 -26.83 8.06 10.82
N MET A 465 -27.18 7.20 11.78
CA MET A 465 -27.19 7.58 13.19
C MET A 465 -25.92 7.26 13.95
N SER A 466 -24.99 6.48 13.38
CA SER A 466 -23.76 6.05 14.06
C SER A 466 -22.94 7.21 14.61
N LEU A 467 -22.81 8.31 13.85
CA LEU A 467 -21.99 9.48 14.23
C LEU A 467 -22.47 10.14 15.53
N PHE A 468 -23.78 10.13 15.78
CA PHE A 468 -24.36 10.69 16.99
C PHE A 468 -24.00 9.87 18.25
N TYR A 469 -23.85 8.55 18.11
CA TYR A 469 -23.47 7.65 19.22
C TYR A 469 -21.96 7.58 19.44
N LEU A 470 -21.14 7.95 18.45
CA LEU A 470 -19.69 7.98 18.59
C LEU A 470 -19.20 9.12 19.48
N GLN A 471 -20.02 10.14 19.74
CA GLN A 471 -19.68 11.22 20.66
C GLN A 471 -19.44 10.71 22.09
N GLU A 472 -20.28 9.81 22.60
CA GLU A 472 -20.18 9.28 23.98
C GLU A 472 -18.87 8.53 24.22
N THR A 473 -18.28 7.98 23.15
CA THR A 473 -16.99 7.29 23.20
C THR A 473 -15.78 8.23 23.16
N GLY A 474 -16.00 9.55 23.01
CA GLY A 474 -14.93 10.54 22.83
C GLY A 474 -14.18 10.43 21.49
N ARG A 475 -14.63 9.55 20.59
CA ARG A 475 -14.00 9.26 19.30
C ARG A 475 -14.29 10.32 18.24
N LEU A 476 -15.36 11.10 18.37
CA LEU A 476 -15.72 12.17 17.45
C LEU A 476 -15.32 13.55 18.02
N LYS A 477 -14.41 14.26 17.34
CA LYS A 477 -13.81 15.54 17.78
C LYS A 477 -13.99 16.64 16.73
N PRO A 478 -13.92 17.93 17.12
CA PRO A 478 -13.93 19.01 16.16
C PRO A 478 -12.77 18.91 15.16
N GLY A 479 -13.03 19.18 13.89
CA GLY A 479 -12.00 19.15 12.84
C GLY A 479 -11.69 17.74 12.31
N MET A 480 -12.54 16.74 12.55
CA MET A 480 -12.32 15.39 12.05
C MET A 480 -12.70 15.22 10.58
N ILE A 481 -11.97 14.34 9.91
CA ILE A 481 -12.19 13.96 8.52
C ILE A 481 -12.88 12.59 8.48
N LEU A 482 -14.04 12.53 7.83
CA LEU A 482 -14.82 11.32 7.62
C LEU A 482 -14.65 10.87 6.18
N PHE A 483 -14.15 9.66 5.97
CA PHE A 483 -14.09 9.06 4.63
C PHE A 483 -15.01 7.85 4.55
N SER A 484 -15.92 7.89 3.58
CA SER A 484 -16.77 6.75 3.25
C SER A 484 -16.89 6.63 1.74
N ASP A 485 -16.56 5.44 1.24
CA ASP A 485 -16.66 5.08 -0.18
C ASP A 485 -17.98 4.36 -0.47
N ASP A 486 -18.45 4.46 -1.72
CA ASP A 486 -19.72 3.88 -2.19
C ASP A 486 -20.93 4.15 -1.28
N VAL A 487 -21.11 5.42 -0.90
CA VAL A 487 -22.17 5.82 0.04
C VAL A 487 -23.54 5.85 -0.65
N GLU A 488 -24.53 5.23 0.00
CA GLU A 488 -25.94 5.53 -0.26
C GLU A 488 -26.29 6.89 0.37
N TYR A 489 -26.55 7.90 -0.46
CA TYR A 489 -26.70 9.27 0.02
C TYR A 489 -28.05 9.55 0.70
N GLU A 490 -29.15 8.90 0.29
CA GLU A 490 -30.48 9.23 0.82
C GLU A 490 -30.56 9.26 2.35
N PRO A 491 -29.98 8.28 3.08
CA PRO A 491 -30.07 8.25 4.53
C PRO A 491 -29.16 9.28 5.22
N ILE A 492 -28.07 9.73 4.58
CA ILE A 492 -27.06 10.61 5.19
C ILE A 492 -27.26 12.09 4.85
N VAL A 493 -27.93 12.41 3.73
CA VAL A 493 -28.12 13.77 3.20
C VAL A 493 -28.65 14.77 4.23
N PRO A 494 -29.68 14.48 5.06
CA PRO A 494 -30.18 15.45 6.03
C PRO A 494 -29.15 15.84 7.11
N ILE A 495 -28.30 14.89 7.48
CA ILE A 495 -27.25 15.08 8.50
C ILE A 495 -26.10 15.87 7.88
N TYR A 496 -25.66 15.45 6.70
CA TYR A 496 -24.66 16.14 5.90
C TYR A 496 -25.04 17.61 5.63
N LYS A 497 -26.25 17.88 5.14
CA LYS A 497 -26.74 19.25 4.88
C LYS A 497 -26.74 20.12 6.15
N ARG A 498 -27.20 19.57 7.29
CA ARG A 498 -27.20 20.31 8.57
C ARG A 498 -25.79 20.54 9.11
N SER A 499 -24.92 19.52 9.02
CA SER A 499 -23.54 19.59 9.50
C SER A 499 -22.73 20.62 8.72
N THR A 500 -22.82 20.61 7.40
CA THR A 500 -22.14 21.60 6.53
C THR A 500 -22.71 23.01 6.65
N ALA A 501 -24.03 23.17 6.78
CA ALA A 501 -24.63 24.49 7.00
C ALA A 501 -24.25 25.12 8.36
N ARG A 502 -23.92 24.30 9.35
CA ARG A 502 -23.49 24.74 10.69
C ARG A 502 -22.05 24.33 10.97
N PHE A 503 -21.19 24.42 9.95
CA PHE A 503 -19.80 23.97 10.01
C PHE A 503 -19.09 24.48 11.27
N GLN A 504 -19.24 25.75 11.63
CA GLN A 504 -18.57 26.32 12.80
C GLN A 504 -19.20 25.98 14.17
N HIS A 505 -20.44 25.47 14.21
CA HIS A 505 -21.20 25.31 15.45
C HIS A 505 -21.54 23.84 15.81
N GLY A 506 -21.42 22.92 14.85
CA GLY A 506 -21.87 21.55 15.02
C GLY A 506 -23.40 21.43 14.99
N ILE A 507 -23.91 20.22 15.21
CA ILE A 507 -25.36 19.96 15.20
C ILE A 507 -25.77 19.09 16.38
N THR A 508 -26.98 19.35 16.88
CA THR A 508 -27.64 18.57 17.94
C THR A 508 -28.80 17.79 17.35
N HIS A 509 -28.94 16.53 17.77
CA HIS A 509 -30.06 15.66 17.47
C HIS A 509 -30.62 15.09 18.78
N PHE A 510 -31.94 15.20 18.96
CA PHE A 510 -32.62 14.65 20.13
C PHE A 510 -33.20 13.29 19.78
N SER A 511 -32.91 12.29 20.60
CA SER A 511 -33.43 10.92 20.47
C SER A 511 -33.98 10.43 21.81
N VAL A 512 -34.41 9.18 21.89
CA VAL A 512 -34.95 8.55 23.12
C VAL A 512 -34.11 7.34 23.48
N SER A 513 -33.81 7.17 24.77
CA SER A 513 -33.08 6.00 25.27
C SER A 513 -33.82 4.68 24.97
N GLY A 514 -33.08 3.63 24.63
CA GLY A 514 -33.64 2.28 24.52
C GLY A 514 -34.05 1.72 25.89
N GLY A 515 -35.05 0.82 25.91
CA GLY A 515 -35.51 0.14 27.14
C GLY A 515 -36.88 0.59 27.64
N LYS A 516 -37.27 0.10 28.83
CA LYS A 516 -38.57 0.41 29.47
C LYS A 516 -38.64 1.83 30.03
N ASP A 517 -37.49 2.39 30.42
CA ASP A 517 -37.36 3.75 30.95
C ASP A 517 -36.89 4.71 29.84
N ARG A 518 -37.85 5.18 29.05
CA ARG A 518 -37.63 6.13 27.96
C ARG A 518 -37.41 7.54 28.51
N HIS A 519 -36.21 8.07 28.33
CA HIS A 519 -35.90 9.48 28.55
C HIS A 519 -35.27 10.10 27.30
N GLY A 520 -35.42 11.41 27.14
CA GLY A 520 -34.80 12.14 26.04
C GLY A 520 -33.28 12.14 26.17
N ILE A 521 -32.58 11.79 25.10
CA ILE A 521 -31.12 11.86 24.99
C ILE A 521 -30.75 12.93 23.97
N GLU A 522 -29.77 13.75 24.31
CA GLU A 522 -29.19 14.77 23.42
C GLU A 522 -27.91 14.22 22.80
N LEU A 523 -27.88 14.09 21.47
CA LEU A 523 -26.73 13.61 20.71
C LEU A 523 -26.14 14.76 19.88
N LYS A 524 -24.81 14.90 19.82
CA LYS A 524 -24.16 16.02 19.11
C LYS A 524 -23.11 15.53 18.13
N ILE A 525 -23.02 16.23 17.01
CA ILE A 525 -21.87 16.18 16.10
C ILE A 525 -21.08 17.48 16.31
N PRO A 526 -19.77 17.41 16.59
CA PRO A 526 -18.95 18.59 16.85
C PRO A 526 -18.80 19.46 15.59
N PRO A 527 -18.34 20.71 15.73
CA PRO A 527 -18.09 21.59 14.60
C PRO A 527 -16.90 21.11 13.73
N ARG A 528 -16.85 21.62 12.51
CA ARG A 528 -15.77 21.47 11.52
C ARG A 528 -15.49 20.04 11.10
N ILE A 529 -16.55 19.23 10.99
CA ILE A 529 -16.44 17.90 10.38
C ILE A 529 -16.40 18.03 8.87
N VAL A 530 -15.41 17.41 8.24
CA VAL A 530 -15.25 17.34 6.79
C VAL A 530 -15.63 15.94 6.32
N TRP A 531 -16.40 15.89 5.24
CA TRP A 531 -17.01 14.68 4.71
C TRP A 531 -16.46 14.39 3.31
N TRP A 532 -15.69 13.31 3.20
CA TRP A 532 -15.24 12.75 1.93
C TRP A 532 -16.20 11.62 1.55
N LEU A 533 -17.21 11.99 0.76
CA LEU A 533 -18.25 11.06 0.28
C LEU A 533 -18.04 10.84 -1.21
N THR A 534 -17.68 9.62 -1.59
CA THR A 534 -17.56 9.19 -2.99
C THR A 534 -18.69 8.22 -3.33
N SER A 535 -19.26 8.38 -4.54
CA SER A 535 -20.18 7.40 -5.12
C SER A 535 -19.88 7.12 -6.59
N VAL A 536 -20.29 5.92 -7.03
CA VAL A 536 -20.33 5.52 -8.45
C VAL A 536 -21.62 6.04 -9.12
N GLU A 537 -22.71 6.15 -8.37
CA GLU A 537 -24.01 6.62 -8.87
C GLU A 537 -24.22 8.11 -8.57
N GLY A 538 -24.69 8.86 -9.57
CA GLY A 538 -25.13 10.24 -9.38
C GLY A 538 -26.40 10.24 -8.55
N VAL A 539 -26.31 10.70 -7.31
CA VAL A 539 -27.48 10.91 -6.46
C VAL A 539 -28.34 11.98 -7.09
N ALA A 540 -29.64 11.71 -7.25
CA ALA A 540 -30.63 12.63 -7.81
C ALA A 540 -30.88 13.91 -6.98
N ASN A 541 -30.02 14.28 -6.03
CA ASN A 541 -30.23 15.36 -5.08
C ASN A 541 -29.20 16.48 -5.31
N GLU A 542 -29.43 17.29 -6.35
CA GLU A 542 -28.58 18.41 -6.81
C GLU A 542 -28.10 19.29 -5.65
N GLN A 543 -28.97 19.61 -4.69
CA GLN A 543 -28.63 20.44 -3.52
C GLN A 543 -27.56 19.86 -2.58
N ALA A 544 -27.35 18.53 -2.56
CA ALA A 544 -26.29 17.89 -1.77
C ALA A 544 -24.96 17.90 -2.52
N PHE A 545 -24.99 17.82 -3.85
CA PHE A 545 -23.80 17.93 -4.71
C PHE A 545 -23.30 19.35 -4.83
N ASP A 546 -24.19 20.35 -4.87
CA ASP A 546 -23.77 21.74 -4.82
C ASP A 546 -22.86 21.93 -3.60
N ARG A 547 -23.24 21.29 -2.46
CA ARG A 547 -22.42 20.87 -1.29
C ARG A 547 -20.91 20.88 -1.45
N GLN A 548 -20.51 20.19 -2.50
CA GLN A 548 -19.21 19.58 -2.62
C GLN A 548 -18.32 20.41 -3.53
N TYR A 549 -17.02 20.29 -3.30
CA TYR A 549 -16.05 20.73 -4.27
C TYR A 549 -15.93 19.63 -5.33
N PRO A 550 -16.33 19.90 -6.59
CA PRO A 550 -16.34 18.88 -7.64
C PRO A 550 -14.92 18.38 -7.92
N ILE A 551 -14.80 17.07 -8.10
CA ILE A 551 -13.53 16.38 -8.30
C ILE A 551 -13.64 15.42 -9.49
N SER A 552 -12.68 15.50 -10.41
CA SER A 552 -12.52 14.55 -11.50
C SER A 552 -11.22 13.78 -11.38
N THR A 553 -11.22 12.60 -12.00
CA THR A 553 -10.04 11.73 -12.12
C THR A 553 -9.68 11.60 -13.60
N ASP A 554 -8.40 11.52 -13.91
CA ASP A 554 -7.89 11.43 -15.27
C ASP A 554 -8.20 10.03 -15.86
N SER A 555 -9.30 9.96 -16.61
CA SER A 555 -9.74 8.71 -17.25
C SER A 555 -9.03 8.41 -18.58
N SER A 556 -7.99 9.17 -18.97
CA SER A 556 -7.33 9.01 -20.27
C SER A 556 -6.66 7.64 -20.44
N PRO A 557 -6.67 7.05 -21.65
CA PRO A 557 -5.99 5.78 -21.91
C PRO A 557 -4.48 5.82 -21.58
N GLU A 558 -3.83 6.96 -21.81
CA GLU A 558 -2.41 7.20 -21.51
C GLU A 558 -2.17 7.13 -19.99
N HIS A 559 -3.01 7.80 -19.21
CA HIS A 559 -2.94 7.76 -17.75
C HIS A 559 -3.15 6.34 -17.23
N LYS A 560 -4.19 5.64 -17.70
CA LYS A 560 -4.47 4.24 -17.32
C LYS A 560 -3.29 3.31 -17.58
N LYS A 561 -2.58 3.48 -18.70
CA LYS A 561 -1.34 2.73 -19.00
C LYS A 561 -0.23 3.01 -17.98
N ARG A 562 -0.03 4.27 -17.58
CA ARG A 562 0.96 4.62 -16.55
C ARG A 562 0.59 4.01 -15.19
N VAL A 563 -0.67 4.09 -14.79
CA VAL A 563 -1.17 3.48 -13.54
C VAL A 563 -0.98 1.97 -13.56
N ALA A 564 -1.33 1.29 -14.66
CA ALA A 564 -1.13 -0.16 -14.79
C ALA A 564 0.35 -0.57 -14.67
N LYS A 565 1.25 0.20 -15.31
CA LYS A 565 2.70 -0.02 -15.20
C LYS A 565 3.18 0.17 -13.75
N GLU A 566 2.67 1.17 -13.05
CA GLU A 566 3.02 1.43 -11.66
C GLU A 566 2.48 0.35 -10.71
N ILE A 567 1.25 -0.13 -10.92
CA ILE A 567 0.70 -1.26 -10.16
C ILE A 567 1.61 -2.50 -10.30
N ALA A 568 2.05 -2.80 -11.52
CA ALA A 568 2.99 -3.90 -11.77
C ALA A 568 4.35 -3.66 -11.09
N ALA A 569 4.90 -2.44 -11.20
CA ALA A 569 6.18 -2.08 -10.60
C ALA A 569 6.16 -2.15 -9.07
N ARG A 570 5.12 -1.62 -8.41
CA ARG A 570 4.93 -1.73 -6.94
C ARG A 570 4.93 -3.18 -6.47
N ARG A 571 4.21 -4.05 -7.18
CA ARG A 571 4.19 -5.49 -6.90
C ARG A 571 5.57 -6.13 -7.07
N ALA A 572 6.34 -5.70 -8.07
CA ALA A 572 7.71 -6.17 -8.28
C ALA A 572 8.68 -5.68 -7.20
N ARG A 573 8.47 -4.48 -6.62
CA ARG A 573 9.31 -3.88 -5.57
C ARG A 573 9.02 -4.39 -4.15
N LYS A 574 8.10 -5.36 -3.99
CA LYS A 574 7.63 -5.88 -2.69
C LYS A 574 7.10 -4.78 -1.76
N GLU A 575 6.47 -3.76 -2.32
CA GLU A 575 5.96 -2.62 -1.56
C GLU A 575 4.57 -2.92 -0.98
N LEU A 576 4.40 -2.68 0.32
CA LEU A 576 3.09 -2.66 0.94
C LEU A 576 2.38 -1.35 0.59
N ARG A 577 1.21 -1.48 -0.02
CA ARG A 577 0.36 -0.33 -0.32
C ARG A 577 -0.08 0.34 0.99
N LEU A 578 -0.02 1.68 1.04
CA LEU A 578 -0.36 2.48 2.21
C LEU A 578 0.44 2.05 3.46
N SER A 579 1.73 1.70 3.31
CA SER A 579 2.63 1.56 4.45
C SER A 579 2.94 2.92 5.08
N ALA A 580 3.12 2.95 6.40
CA ALA A 580 3.65 4.12 7.09
C ALA A 580 5.18 4.04 7.09
N ASP A 581 5.82 4.98 6.41
CA ASP A 581 7.27 5.20 6.41
C ASP A 581 7.58 6.57 7.00
N GLU A 582 8.87 6.93 7.04
CA GLU A 582 9.33 8.23 7.54
C GLU A 582 8.59 9.39 6.84
N GLY A 583 8.40 9.30 5.52
CA GLY A 583 7.70 10.31 4.73
C GLY A 583 6.27 10.55 5.18
N VAL A 584 5.52 9.47 5.43
CA VAL A 584 4.14 9.50 5.95
C VAL A 584 4.09 10.02 7.38
N GLU A 585 5.03 9.63 8.25
CA GLU A 585 5.05 10.13 9.62
C GLU A 585 5.38 11.63 9.69
N ILE A 586 6.24 12.13 8.80
CA ILE A 586 6.47 13.58 8.64
C ILE A 586 5.19 14.28 8.16
N ALA A 587 4.46 13.71 7.19
CA ALA A 587 3.19 14.25 6.71
C ALA A 587 2.14 14.33 7.83
N ARG A 588 2.03 13.26 8.63
CA ARG A 588 1.19 13.23 9.84
C ARG A 588 1.62 14.29 10.85
N GLY A 589 2.93 14.48 11.04
CA GLY A 589 3.49 15.53 11.89
C GLY A 589 3.08 16.93 11.48
N ILE A 590 3.11 17.25 10.18
CA ILE A 590 2.65 18.53 9.63
C ILE A 590 1.17 18.76 9.92
N ILE A 591 0.31 17.77 9.63
CA ILE A 591 -1.14 17.89 9.86
C ILE A 591 -1.45 17.97 11.37
N ALA A 592 -0.79 17.17 12.19
CA ALA A 592 -0.95 17.21 13.64
C ALA A 592 -0.55 18.58 14.21
N ASP A 593 0.50 19.20 13.68
CA ASP A 593 0.94 20.54 14.08
C ASP A 593 -0.11 21.62 13.77
N ILE A 594 -0.77 21.56 12.61
CA ILE A 594 -1.89 22.45 12.27
C ILE A 594 -2.99 22.33 13.34
N PHE A 595 -3.43 21.12 13.64
CA PHE A 595 -4.53 20.92 14.60
C PHE A 595 -4.14 21.16 16.06
N ALA A 596 -2.86 21.09 16.40
CA ALA A 596 -2.35 21.41 17.73
C ALA A 596 -2.30 22.93 17.99
N ASN A 597 -2.14 23.73 16.93
CA ASN A 597 -2.03 25.20 17.02
C ASN A 597 -3.29 25.94 16.52
N GLY A 598 -4.24 25.21 15.93
CA GLY A 598 -5.54 25.72 15.54
C GLY A 598 -6.58 25.71 16.69
N PRO A 599 -7.81 26.14 16.41
CA PRO A 599 -8.28 26.61 15.10
C PRO A 599 -7.78 28.04 14.79
N PHE A 600 -7.64 28.35 13.51
CA PHE A 600 -7.09 29.64 13.04
C PHE A 600 -8.20 30.57 12.53
N ARG A 601 -7.93 31.87 12.55
CA ARG A 601 -8.73 32.89 11.86
C ARG A 601 -7.86 33.47 10.76
N VAL A 602 -8.40 33.62 9.56
CA VAL A 602 -7.67 34.15 8.40
C VAL A 602 -8.29 35.47 7.96
N LEU A 603 -7.45 36.47 7.79
CA LEU A 603 -7.76 37.78 7.25
C LEU A 603 -7.29 37.82 5.80
N ILE A 604 -8.16 38.23 4.87
CA ILE A 604 -7.85 38.33 3.44
C ILE A 604 -8.00 39.79 2.99
N PRO A 605 -6.97 40.65 3.16
CA PRO A 605 -7.07 42.07 2.80
C PRO A 605 -7.42 42.32 1.33
N GLN A 606 -7.01 41.41 0.45
CA GLN A 606 -7.23 41.49 -0.99
C GLN A 606 -8.70 41.28 -1.37
N ALA A 607 -9.52 40.68 -0.51
CA ALA A 607 -10.91 40.35 -0.82
C ALA A 607 -11.76 41.59 -1.14
N GLU A 608 -11.48 42.73 -0.51
CA GLU A 608 -12.19 44.00 -0.78
C GLU A 608 -11.90 44.55 -2.19
N LYS A 609 -10.73 44.21 -2.76
CA LYS A 609 -10.28 44.70 -4.07
C LYS A 609 -10.61 43.74 -5.21
N ALA A 610 -10.87 42.48 -4.90
CA ALA A 610 -11.17 41.46 -5.88
C ALA A 610 -12.49 41.73 -6.61
N GLU A 611 -12.50 41.54 -7.92
CA GLU A 611 -13.67 41.74 -8.77
C GLU A 611 -14.17 40.42 -9.32
N TRP A 612 -15.40 40.06 -8.96
CA TRP A 612 -16.05 38.83 -9.41
C TRP A 612 -16.69 39.02 -10.78
N LEU A 613 -16.24 38.22 -11.73
CA LEU A 613 -16.70 38.31 -13.12
C LEU A 613 -18.07 37.62 -13.31
N LYS A 614 -18.40 36.62 -12.47
CA LYS A 614 -19.73 36.00 -12.34
C LYS A 614 -20.33 36.34 -10.96
N VAL A 615 -20.95 37.52 -10.84
CA VAL A 615 -21.48 38.03 -9.55
C VAL A 615 -22.58 37.14 -8.95
N SER A 616 -23.31 36.37 -9.78
CA SER A 616 -24.39 35.47 -9.32
C SER A 616 -23.90 34.17 -8.66
N ASP A 617 -22.61 33.81 -8.80
CA ASP A 617 -22.05 32.58 -8.25
C ASP A 617 -21.54 32.76 -6.81
N PHE A 618 -22.43 33.12 -5.88
CA PHE A 618 -22.05 33.31 -4.47
C PHE A 618 -21.35 32.10 -3.85
N ARG A 619 -21.61 30.91 -4.39
CA ARG A 619 -21.06 29.67 -3.88
C ARG A 619 -19.63 29.43 -4.34
N GLY A 620 -19.35 29.61 -5.62
CA GLY A 620 -17.97 29.60 -6.13
C GLY A 620 -17.12 30.68 -5.44
N GLN A 621 -17.74 31.80 -5.06
CA GLN A 621 -17.09 32.83 -4.24
C GLN A 621 -16.67 32.32 -2.87
N GLU A 622 -17.60 31.73 -2.12
CA GLU A 622 -17.29 31.14 -0.81
C GLU A 622 -16.24 30.02 -0.91
N GLN A 623 -16.35 29.14 -1.91
CA GLN A 623 -15.38 28.06 -2.14
C GLN A 623 -13.97 28.59 -2.45
N PHE A 624 -13.87 29.70 -3.18
CA PHE A 624 -12.59 30.36 -3.43
C PHE A 624 -11.97 30.89 -2.15
N TRP A 625 -12.75 31.59 -1.32
CA TRP A 625 -12.24 32.11 -0.04
C TRP A 625 -11.89 30.98 0.94
N ASP A 626 -12.66 29.89 0.96
CA ASP A 626 -12.34 28.68 1.70
C ASP A 626 -11.00 28.06 1.27
N LEU A 627 -10.68 28.09 -0.04
CA LEU A 627 -9.38 27.65 -0.55
C LEU A 627 -8.25 28.57 -0.09
N VAL A 628 -8.44 29.89 -0.13
CA VAL A 628 -7.44 30.84 0.39
C VAL A 628 -7.18 30.59 1.88
N ASP A 629 -8.24 30.45 2.68
CA ASP A 629 -8.17 30.08 4.09
C ASP A 629 -7.33 28.82 4.32
N ALA A 630 -7.63 27.76 3.56
CA ALA A 630 -6.95 26.49 3.66
C ALA A 630 -5.44 26.60 3.30
N LEU A 631 -5.09 27.34 2.25
CA LEU A 631 -3.70 27.54 1.83
C LEU A 631 -2.90 28.33 2.88
N VAL A 632 -3.50 29.39 3.44
CA VAL A 632 -2.90 30.16 4.54
C VAL A 632 -2.65 29.27 5.75
N ILE A 633 -3.61 28.41 6.12
CA ILE A 633 -3.48 27.48 7.25
C ILE A 633 -2.44 26.40 7.01
N LEU A 634 -2.36 25.82 5.80
CA LEU A 634 -1.30 24.88 5.44
C LEU A 634 0.09 25.48 5.62
N ARG A 635 0.21 26.81 5.45
CA ARG A 635 1.44 27.59 5.59
C ARG A 635 1.41 28.51 6.81
N TRP A 636 0.68 28.17 7.88
CA TRP A 636 0.43 29.10 8.98
C TRP A 636 1.72 29.57 9.68
N ARG A 637 2.77 28.74 9.70
CA ARG A 637 4.09 29.07 10.26
C ARG A 637 4.87 30.08 9.41
N GLN A 638 4.44 30.31 8.18
CA GLN A 638 5.07 31.22 7.21
C GLN A 638 4.26 32.52 7.03
N HIS A 639 3.16 32.64 7.77
CA HIS A 639 2.25 33.77 7.72
C HIS A 639 2.38 34.65 8.95
N GLU A 640 2.32 35.95 8.71
CA GLU A 640 2.26 36.94 9.78
C GLU A 640 0.88 36.92 10.44
N ARG A 641 0.84 37.41 11.67
CA ARG A 641 -0.40 37.60 12.41
C ARG A 641 -0.63 39.07 12.67
N ASP A 642 -1.89 39.49 12.58
CA ASP A 642 -2.29 40.80 13.08
C ASP A 642 -2.26 40.83 14.64
N PRO A 643 -2.45 42.00 15.26
CA PRO A 643 -2.48 42.13 16.72
C PRO A 643 -3.56 41.28 17.42
N ASP A 644 -4.64 40.95 16.73
CA ASP A 644 -5.75 40.13 17.24
C ASP A 644 -5.52 38.62 17.00
N GLY A 645 -4.40 38.25 16.38
CA GLY A 645 -3.94 36.89 16.14
C GLY A 645 -4.44 36.25 14.85
N TRP A 646 -5.04 37.01 13.93
CA TRP A 646 -5.48 36.54 12.61
C TRP A 646 -4.29 36.33 11.69
N LEU A 647 -4.25 35.20 11.00
CA LEU A 647 -3.28 34.96 9.92
C LEU A 647 -3.63 35.85 8.73
N ILE A 648 -2.66 36.58 8.18
CA ILE A 648 -2.89 37.51 7.08
C ILE A 648 -2.52 36.83 5.75
N ALA A 649 -3.48 36.69 4.83
CA ALA A 649 -3.26 36.09 3.52
C ALA A 649 -2.36 36.93 2.62
N LYS A 650 -1.51 36.27 1.82
CA LYS A 650 -0.65 36.89 0.82
C LYS A 650 -1.22 36.72 -0.58
N ASP A 651 -0.80 37.58 -1.52
CA ASP A 651 -1.24 37.51 -2.92
C ASP A 651 -0.94 36.14 -3.56
N GLU A 652 0.14 35.48 -3.13
CA GLU A 652 0.53 34.14 -3.58
C GLU A 652 -0.54 33.08 -3.28
N ASP A 653 -1.19 33.14 -2.11
CA ASP A 653 -2.25 32.20 -1.73
C ASP A 653 -3.47 32.37 -2.62
N LEU A 654 -3.81 33.61 -3.00
CA LEU A 654 -4.95 33.89 -3.87
C LEU A 654 -4.68 33.44 -5.31
N VAL A 655 -3.46 33.64 -5.83
CA VAL A 655 -3.07 33.17 -7.16
C VAL A 655 -3.14 31.64 -7.25
N GLU A 656 -2.71 30.94 -6.20
CA GLU A 656 -2.76 29.48 -6.10
C GLU A 656 -4.18 28.95 -5.91
N ALA A 657 -5.00 29.57 -5.03
CA ALA A 657 -6.43 29.27 -4.90
C ALA A 657 -7.18 29.45 -6.23
N LYS A 658 -6.86 30.51 -6.97
CA LYS A 658 -7.41 30.75 -8.31
C LYS A 658 -7.00 29.63 -9.24
N GLY A 659 -5.82 29.07 -9.07
CA GLY A 659 -5.31 27.92 -9.82
C GLY A 659 -6.13 26.67 -9.60
N ILE A 660 -6.33 26.30 -8.34
CA ILE A 660 -7.12 25.14 -7.95
C ILE A 660 -8.55 25.28 -8.50
N LEU A 661 -9.17 26.45 -8.33
CA LEU A 661 -10.51 26.73 -8.89
C LEU A 661 -10.53 26.73 -10.43
N SER A 662 -9.42 27.10 -11.07
CA SER A 662 -9.33 27.18 -12.52
C SER A 662 -9.48 25.82 -13.21
N HIS A 663 -9.03 24.74 -12.58
CA HIS A 663 -9.12 23.39 -13.17
C HIS A 663 -10.57 22.89 -13.33
N HIS A 664 -11.50 23.48 -12.58
CA HIS A 664 -12.93 23.16 -12.61
C HIS A 664 -13.80 24.27 -13.23
N LYS A 665 -13.18 25.23 -13.93
CA LYS A 665 -13.82 26.41 -14.55
C LYS A 665 -15.08 26.12 -15.34
N VAL A 666 -15.08 25.02 -16.11
CA VAL A 666 -16.21 24.66 -16.95
C VAL A 666 -17.41 24.25 -16.09
N ALA A 667 -17.17 23.52 -15.00
CA ALA A 667 -18.22 23.06 -14.09
C ALA A 667 -18.83 24.22 -13.29
N HIS A 668 -18.00 25.11 -12.75
CA HIS A 668 -18.46 26.28 -11.99
C HIS A 668 -19.12 27.37 -12.87
N TYR A 669 -18.66 27.54 -14.11
CA TYR A 669 -19.22 28.57 -14.99
C TYR A 669 -20.51 28.13 -15.66
N ALA A 670 -20.60 26.88 -16.11
CA ALA A 670 -21.73 26.35 -16.87
C ALA A 670 -22.75 25.57 -16.03
N ASP A 671 -22.51 25.41 -14.72
CA ASP A 671 -23.27 24.54 -13.79
C ASP A 671 -23.31 23.07 -14.26
N LEU A 672 -22.32 22.64 -15.06
CA LEU A 672 -22.24 21.30 -15.67
C LEU A 672 -21.31 20.37 -14.89
N THR A 673 -21.63 19.08 -14.82
CA THR A 673 -20.70 18.04 -14.33
C THR A 673 -19.62 17.74 -15.37
N ASP A 674 -18.46 17.18 -14.98
CA ASP A 674 -17.42 16.79 -15.96
C ASP A 674 -17.91 15.78 -17.01
N ALA A 675 -18.87 14.94 -16.61
CA ALA A 675 -19.58 14.03 -17.48
C ALA A 675 -20.43 14.75 -18.54
N GLU A 676 -21.02 15.88 -18.18
CA GLU A 676 -21.77 16.78 -19.05
C GLU A 676 -20.84 17.64 -19.92
N VAL A 677 -19.70 18.08 -19.37
CA VAL A 677 -18.63 18.76 -20.12
C VAL A 677 -18.10 17.90 -21.26
N LYS A 678 -17.93 16.58 -21.04
CA LYS A 678 -17.55 15.65 -22.12
C LYS A 678 -18.60 15.60 -23.24
N VAL A 679 -19.89 15.68 -22.91
CA VAL A 679 -20.98 15.75 -23.91
C VAL A 679 -20.89 17.05 -24.70
N VAL A 680 -20.70 18.18 -24.04
CA VAL A 680 -20.48 19.49 -24.67
C VAL A 680 -19.21 19.47 -25.55
N GLY A 681 -18.14 18.82 -25.07
CA GLY A 681 -16.89 18.62 -25.80
C GLY A 681 -17.07 17.78 -27.06
N ALA A 682 -17.87 16.72 -27.04
CA ALA A 682 -18.19 15.94 -28.24
C ALA A 682 -18.94 16.78 -29.30
N LEU A 683 -19.83 17.68 -28.84
CA LEU A 683 -20.55 18.62 -29.69
C LEU A 683 -19.69 19.80 -30.20
N SER A 684 -18.50 20.03 -29.62
CA SER A 684 -17.58 21.09 -30.04
C SER A 684 -16.97 20.90 -31.44
N SER A 685 -17.20 19.74 -32.05
CA SER A 685 -16.91 19.50 -33.47
C SER A 685 -17.75 20.39 -34.42
N GLY A 686 -18.81 21.03 -33.91
CA GLY A 686 -19.64 21.99 -34.64
C GLY A 686 -20.73 21.35 -35.51
N LEU A 687 -20.80 20.03 -35.59
CA LEU A 687 -21.84 19.30 -36.32
C LEU A 687 -22.95 18.85 -35.36
N PRO A 688 -24.24 19.02 -35.73
CA PRO A 688 -25.34 18.41 -34.99
C PRO A 688 -25.20 16.89 -34.97
N MET A 689 -25.26 16.27 -33.79
CA MET A 689 -25.12 14.83 -33.60
C MET A 689 -26.43 14.23 -33.05
N THR A 690 -26.80 13.05 -33.53
CA THR A 690 -27.86 12.25 -32.93
C THR A 690 -27.39 11.64 -31.61
N GLN A 691 -28.35 11.19 -30.78
CA GLN A 691 -28.03 10.43 -29.57
C GLN A 691 -27.18 9.20 -29.84
N LYS A 692 -27.41 8.51 -30.97
CA LYS A 692 -26.64 7.31 -31.33
C LYS A 692 -25.17 7.67 -31.60
N GLU A 693 -24.92 8.71 -32.37
CA GLU A 693 -23.57 9.17 -32.68
C GLU A 693 -22.83 9.70 -31.44
N LEU A 694 -23.53 10.42 -30.56
CA LEU A 694 -22.95 10.85 -29.27
C LEU A 694 -22.64 9.66 -28.34
N THR A 695 -23.50 8.64 -28.31
CA THR A 695 -23.31 7.41 -27.55
C THR A 695 -22.05 6.68 -28.02
N GLU A 696 -21.88 6.56 -29.35
CA GLU A 696 -20.71 5.94 -29.99
C GLU A 696 -19.43 6.75 -29.75
N ALA A 697 -19.49 8.08 -29.89
CA ALA A 697 -18.34 8.98 -29.68
C ALA A 697 -17.85 8.99 -28.23
N LEU A 698 -18.77 8.91 -27.26
CA LEU A 698 -18.45 8.97 -25.83
C LEU A 698 -18.23 7.58 -25.19
N GLY A 699 -18.64 6.50 -25.86
CA GLY A 699 -18.55 5.15 -25.32
C GLY A 699 -19.43 4.89 -24.09
N ILE A 700 -20.55 5.62 -23.95
CA ILE A 700 -21.48 5.52 -22.82
C ILE A 700 -22.83 4.97 -23.25
N ALA A 701 -23.62 4.40 -22.34
CA ALA A 701 -24.96 3.89 -22.66
C ALA A 701 -25.94 5.02 -23.05
N GLN A 702 -26.88 4.72 -23.96
CA GLN A 702 -27.85 5.70 -24.48
C GLN A 702 -28.76 6.28 -23.38
N SER A 703 -29.13 5.47 -22.38
CA SER A 703 -29.91 5.92 -21.22
C SER A 703 -29.17 6.97 -20.40
N THR A 704 -27.89 6.73 -20.12
CA THR A 704 -26.99 7.66 -19.41
C THR A 704 -26.79 8.97 -20.17
N LEU A 705 -26.61 8.91 -21.50
CA LEU A 705 -26.52 10.11 -22.33
C LEU A 705 -27.82 10.93 -22.31
N SER A 706 -28.98 10.27 -22.37
CA SER A 706 -30.29 10.93 -22.37
C SER A 706 -30.57 11.69 -21.07
N GLU A 707 -30.10 11.20 -19.94
CA GLU A 707 -30.17 11.89 -18.65
C GLU A 707 -29.26 13.12 -18.63
N ARG A 708 -28.00 12.97 -19.07
CA ARG A 708 -27.03 14.08 -19.14
C ARG A 708 -27.48 15.20 -20.07
N LEU A 709 -27.99 14.88 -21.27
CA LEU A 709 -28.49 15.88 -22.22
C LEU A 709 -29.66 16.68 -21.65
N ARG A 710 -30.60 16.01 -20.97
CA ARG A 710 -31.72 16.69 -20.30
C ARG A 710 -31.22 17.63 -19.20
N SER A 711 -30.23 17.20 -18.43
CA SER A 711 -29.64 18.01 -17.38
C SER A 711 -28.89 19.23 -17.94
N ILE A 712 -28.07 19.06 -18.97
CA ILE A 712 -27.33 20.17 -19.64
C ILE A 712 -28.29 21.25 -20.16
N ILE A 713 -29.34 20.82 -20.86
CA ILE A 713 -30.34 21.72 -21.46
C ILE A 713 -31.15 22.45 -20.37
N ALA A 714 -31.39 21.80 -19.23
CA ALA A 714 -32.08 22.44 -18.10
C ALA A 714 -31.20 23.45 -17.36
N LYS A 715 -29.90 23.17 -17.22
CA LYS A 715 -28.94 23.99 -16.47
C LYS A 715 -28.36 25.15 -17.28
N SER A 716 -28.20 24.97 -18.59
CA SER A 716 -27.47 25.91 -19.45
C SER A 716 -28.07 26.00 -20.85
N ALA A 717 -27.90 27.16 -21.48
CA ALA A 717 -28.25 27.35 -22.89
C ALA A 717 -27.16 26.85 -23.85
N ILE A 718 -26.20 26.03 -23.39
CA ILE A 718 -25.00 25.63 -24.16
C ILE A 718 -25.33 24.62 -25.25
N VAL A 719 -26.29 23.72 -25.01
CA VAL A 719 -26.72 22.69 -25.96
C VAL A 719 -28.16 22.96 -26.37
N THR A 720 -28.42 22.93 -27.67
CA THR A 720 -29.76 23.01 -28.26
C THR A 720 -30.20 21.66 -28.80
N GLU A 721 -31.48 21.32 -28.62
CA GLU A 721 -32.13 20.15 -29.23
C GLU A 721 -32.93 20.60 -30.45
N ASP A 722 -32.77 19.91 -31.57
CA ASP A 722 -33.57 20.10 -32.79
C ASP A 722 -34.00 18.73 -33.37
N VAL A 723 -34.91 18.74 -34.34
CA VAL A 723 -35.42 17.54 -35.00
C VAL A 723 -35.14 17.61 -36.50
N ILE A 724 -34.16 16.82 -36.96
CA ILE A 724 -33.80 16.69 -38.38
C ILE A 724 -34.20 15.31 -38.87
N GLY A 725 -35.04 15.24 -39.91
CA GLY A 725 -35.48 13.98 -40.51
C GLY A 725 -36.23 13.04 -39.56
N GLY A 726 -36.95 13.60 -38.58
CA GLY A 726 -37.69 12.82 -37.56
C GLY A 726 -36.84 12.25 -36.44
N ARG A 727 -35.55 12.62 -36.36
CA ARG A 727 -34.63 12.22 -35.29
C ARG A 727 -34.17 13.44 -34.50
N LYS A 728 -34.08 13.29 -33.18
CA LYS A 728 -33.51 14.30 -32.30
C LYS A 728 -32.01 14.42 -32.55
N VAL A 729 -31.55 15.64 -32.79
CA VAL A 729 -30.15 16.01 -32.93
C VAL A 729 -29.81 17.09 -31.89
N TYR A 730 -28.57 17.07 -31.44
CA TYR A 730 -28.05 17.96 -30.41
C TYR A 730 -26.86 18.72 -31.00
N ALA A 731 -26.76 20.02 -30.73
CA ALA A 731 -25.68 20.87 -31.19
C ALA A 731 -25.33 21.91 -30.11
N LEU A 732 -24.13 22.49 -30.17
CA LEU A 732 -23.83 23.68 -29.38
C LEU A 732 -24.68 24.85 -29.85
N ASN A 733 -25.15 25.67 -28.91
CA ASN A 733 -25.96 26.83 -29.22
C ASN A 733 -25.18 27.81 -30.10
N PRO A 734 -25.60 28.03 -31.36
CA PRO A 734 -24.85 28.87 -32.31
C PRO A 734 -24.85 30.35 -31.92
N GLN A 735 -25.71 30.78 -30.99
CA GLN A 735 -25.72 32.14 -30.45
C GLN A 735 -24.63 32.38 -29.41
N MET A 736 -24.08 31.30 -28.82
CA MET A 736 -22.92 31.38 -27.94
C MET A 736 -21.67 31.19 -28.80
N GLN A 737 -20.76 32.17 -28.84
CA GLN A 737 -19.48 32.07 -29.57
C GLN A 737 -18.51 31.10 -28.86
N LEU A 738 -18.84 29.80 -28.90
CA LEU A 738 -18.14 28.72 -28.22
C LEU A 738 -16.97 28.21 -29.09
N GLY A 739 -15.83 28.91 -29.07
CA GLY A 739 -14.57 28.44 -29.67
C GLY A 739 -13.74 27.56 -28.70
N LYS A 740 -12.67 26.92 -29.19
CA LYS A 740 -11.69 26.19 -28.33
C LYS A 740 -11.14 27.06 -27.19
N ASP A 741 -11.04 28.37 -27.42
CA ASP A 741 -10.50 29.35 -26.48
C ASP A 741 -11.53 29.89 -25.49
N TYR A 742 -12.83 29.58 -25.67
CA TYR A 742 -13.91 30.08 -24.81
C TYR A 742 -13.71 29.64 -23.36
N TRP A 743 -13.32 28.38 -23.16
CA TRP A 743 -13.06 27.81 -21.84
C TRP A 743 -11.70 28.24 -21.26
N VAL A 744 -10.74 28.58 -22.12
CA VAL A 744 -9.37 28.92 -21.74
C VAL A 744 -9.27 30.34 -21.16
N ASN A 745 -10.05 31.28 -21.71
CA ASN A 745 -10.06 32.70 -21.30
C ASN A 745 -11.08 33.00 -20.20
N LEU A 746 -11.69 31.95 -19.65
CA LEU A 746 -12.79 32.10 -18.72
C LEU A 746 -12.22 32.35 -17.33
N ASP A 747 -12.29 33.59 -16.87
CA ASP A 747 -11.81 33.97 -15.55
C ASP A 747 -12.99 34.20 -14.60
N LEU A 748 -12.88 33.72 -13.37
CA LEU A 748 -13.96 33.79 -12.38
C LEU A 748 -13.81 35.02 -11.48
N ILE A 749 -12.57 35.42 -11.21
CA ILE A 749 -12.20 36.49 -10.31
C ILE A 749 -10.95 37.21 -10.82
N ASP A 750 -11.01 38.54 -10.88
CA ASP A 750 -9.83 39.40 -11.03
C ASP A 750 -9.38 39.85 -9.63
N ILE A 751 -8.23 39.36 -9.19
CA ILE A 751 -7.70 39.63 -7.84
C ILE A 751 -6.94 40.98 -7.81
N LYS A 752 -6.74 41.65 -8.96
CA LYS A 752 -6.03 42.94 -9.08
C LYS A 752 -4.66 42.94 -8.37
N THR A 753 -3.88 41.88 -8.56
CA THR A 753 -2.54 41.73 -7.97
C THR A 753 -1.45 42.07 -8.97
N ASP A 754 -0.33 42.64 -8.50
CA ASP A 754 0.84 42.96 -9.33
C ASP A 754 1.71 41.73 -9.68
N ILE A 755 1.41 40.57 -9.09
CA ILE A 755 2.14 39.31 -9.30
C ILE A 755 1.61 38.61 -10.56
N SER A 756 2.49 38.27 -11.51
CA SER A 756 2.08 37.63 -12.76
C SER A 756 1.57 36.20 -12.57
N GLU A 757 0.54 35.79 -13.34
CA GLU A 757 -0.02 34.43 -13.35
C GLU A 757 0.98 33.31 -13.70
N THR A 758 2.19 33.65 -14.15
CA THR A 758 3.23 32.66 -14.47
C THR A 758 3.75 31.88 -13.27
N TYR A 759 3.48 32.33 -12.02
CA TYR A 759 3.77 31.55 -10.80
C TYR A 759 3.14 30.15 -10.85
N ARG A 760 2.02 30.00 -11.57
CA ARG A 760 1.26 28.76 -11.76
C ARG A 760 1.94 27.71 -12.67
N ARG A 761 2.89 28.08 -13.54
CA ARG A 761 3.43 27.19 -14.60
C ARG A 761 4.62 26.31 -14.20
N ARG A 762 4.96 26.19 -12.91
CA ARG A 762 5.90 25.14 -12.49
C ARG A 762 5.17 23.80 -12.50
N GLN A 763 5.10 23.16 -13.67
CA GLN A 763 4.70 21.76 -13.79
C GLN A 763 5.48 20.94 -12.77
N ILE A 764 4.77 20.14 -11.97
CA ILE A 764 5.38 19.13 -11.11
C ILE A 764 5.93 18.03 -12.03
N ALA A 765 7.11 18.27 -12.59
CA ALA A 765 7.81 17.29 -13.40
C ALA A 765 8.42 16.25 -12.46
N LEU A 766 7.65 15.17 -12.25
CA LEU A 766 7.93 13.80 -11.78
C LEU A 766 9.36 13.23 -11.88
N SER A 767 10.48 13.97 -11.91
CA SER A 767 11.86 13.46 -12.16
C SER A 767 12.95 13.89 -11.15
N ASP A 768 13.96 13.03 -10.95
CA ASP A 768 15.20 13.02 -10.10
C ASP A 768 15.87 14.33 -9.59
N CYS A 769 15.41 15.52 -9.92
CA CYS A 769 15.87 16.82 -9.39
C CYS A 769 15.39 17.08 -7.94
N TYR A 770 14.91 16.05 -7.24
CA TYR A 770 13.93 16.14 -6.15
C TYR A 770 14.42 16.66 -4.80
N ARG A 771 15.61 17.23 -4.70
CA ARG A 771 15.97 18.06 -3.53
C ARG A 771 15.65 19.54 -3.70
N TYR A 772 15.39 19.99 -4.94
CA TYR A 772 15.28 21.42 -5.26
C TYR A 772 13.90 21.86 -5.76
N VAL A 773 12.97 20.92 -5.99
CA VAL A 773 11.65 21.20 -6.61
C VAL A 773 10.46 21.02 -5.66
N ILE A 774 10.58 20.19 -4.63
CA ILE A 774 9.46 19.79 -3.73
C ILE A 774 9.24 20.71 -2.53
N GLY A 775 9.85 21.90 -2.52
CA GLY A 775 9.79 22.78 -1.35
C GLY A 775 10.28 22.09 -0.07
N ILE A 776 11.17 21.09 -0.16
CA ILE A 776 11.83 20.54 1.01
C ILE A 776 13.11 21.34 1.25
N PRO A 777 13.38 21.79 2.48
CA PRO A 777 14.62 22.49 2.79
C PRO A 777 15.87 21.71 2.36
N ILE A 778 16.84 22.41 1.78
CA ILE A 778 18.10 21.83 1.31
C ILE A 778 18.82 21.18 2.50
N GLY A 779 19.15 19.90 2.37
CA GLY A 779 19.89 19.15 3.39
C GLY A 779 19.03 18.22 4.25
N ILE A 780 17.70 18.27 4.15
CA ILE A 780 16.86 17.25 4.78
C ILE A 780 16.96 15.95 3.96
N ILE A 781 17.43 14.89 4.63
CA ILE A 781 17.42 13.53 4.08
C ILE A 781 16.17 12.85 4.61
N ILE A 782 15.26 12.49 3.70
CA ILE A 782 14.06 11.72 4.00
C ILE A 782 14.22 10.36 3.33
N ASN A 783 14.11 9.28 4.10
CA ASN A 783 14.28 7.94 3.59
C ASN A 783 12.97 7.38 3.01
N ASN A 784 12.67 7.75 1.77
CA ASN A 784 11.51 7.23 1.02
C ASN A 784 11.93 6.28 -0.12
N SER A 785 13.13 5.70 -0.04
CA SER A 785 13.80 5.01 -1.16
C SER A 785 13.05 3.78 -1.70
N SER A 786 12.00 3.33 -1.00
CA SER A 786 11.23 2.14 -1.34
C SER A 786 9.80 2.45 -1.80
N ARG A 787 9.48 3.68 -2.24
CA ARG A 787 8.10 4.03 -2.68
C ARG A 787 7.99 4.97 -3.87
N VAL A 788 9.11 5.53 -4.36
CA VAL A 788 9.07 6.48 -5.48
C VAL A 788 8.56 5.75 -6.73
N PRO A 789 7.40 6.09 -7.30
CA PRO A 789 6.83 5.38 -8.44
C PRO A 789 7.81 5.33 -9.61
N THR A 790 7.80 4.25 -10.39
CA THR A 790 8.78 4.06 -11.49
C THR A 790 8.52 5.05 -12.64
N SER A 791 7.27 5.49 -12.78
CA SER A 791 6.90 6.62 -13.65
C SER A 791 7.53 7.93 -13.22
N LEU A 792 7.95 8.04 -11.94
CA LEU A 792 8.59 9.22 -11.36
C LEU A 792 10.10 9.03 -11.13
N SER A 793 10.64 7.84 -11.38
CA SER A 793 12.08 7.59 -11.39
C SER A 793 12.62 7.81 -12.80
N VAL A 794 13.65 8.65 -12.95
CA VAL A 794 14.27 8.81 -14.27
C VAL A 794 15.23 7.65 -14.53
N ASN A 795 15.27 7.16 -15.78
CA ASN A 795 16.43 6.42 -16.24
C ASN A 795 17.64 7.34 -16.16
N LYS A 796 18.47 7.15 -15.13
CA LYS A 796 19.75 7.86 -14.91
C LYS A 796 20.60 8.03 -16.18
N GLU A 797 20.50 7.09 -17.12
CA GLU A 797 21.25 7.07 -18.37
C GLU A 797 20.83 8.20 -19.36
N LYS A 798 19.54 8.58 -19.41
CA LYS A 798 19.07 9.63 -20.34
C LYS A 798 19.27 11.05 -19.81
N SER A 799 19.30 11.22 -18.49
CA SER A 799 19.47 12.54 -17.84
C SER A 799 20.89 13.08 -18.03
N ILE A 800 21.88 12.18 -18.13
CA ILE A 800 23.29 12.52 -18.34
C ILE A 800 23.55 12.84 -19.82
N GLU A 801 22.91 12.13 -20.75
CA GLU A 801 23.09 12.36 -22.20
C GLU A 801 22.36 13.60 -22.74
N LYS A 802 21.28 14.08 -22.11
CA LYS A 802 20.49 15.21 -22.62
C LYS A 802 20.76 16.57 -21.98
N GLY A 803 21.73 16.68 -21.07
CA GLY A 803 22.28 17.94 -20.59
C GLY A 803 21.27 19.08 -20.48
N TYR A 804 20.20 18.94 -19.69
CA TYR A 804 19.28 20.03 -19.42
C TYR A 804 20.02 21.14 -18.67
N PRO A 805 20.34 22.28 -19.29
CA PRO A 805 20.94 23.39 -18.58
C PRO A 805 19.81 24.08 -17.81
N CYS A 806 20.00 24.27 -16.51
CA CYS A 806 19.16 25.17 -15.72
C CYS A 806 19.40 26.62 -16.19
N ASN A 807 18.75 27.02 -17.29
CA ASN A 807 18.91 28.37 -17.85
C ASN A 807 17.74 29.31 -17.51
N ASP A 808 16.64 28.83 -16.91
CA ASP A 808 15.41 29.64 -16.81
C ASP A 808 15.13 30.33 -15.47
N CYS A 809 15.95 30.17 -14.42
CA CYS A 809 15.61 30.78 -13.11
C CYS A 809 16.60 31.79 -12.55
N GLY A 810 17.80 31.94 -13.11
CA GLY A 810 18.78 32.98 -12.74
C GLY A 810 19.22 33.06 -11.27
N ARG A 811 18.69 32.21 -10.37
CA ARG A 811 18.87 32.25 -8.91
C ARG A 811 19.05 30.87 -8.29
N CYS A 812 19.47 29.87 -9.07
CA CYS A 812 19.68 28.52 -8.55
C CYS A 812 20.85 28.53 -7.53
N PRO A 813 20.64 28.19 -6.24
CA PRO A 813 21.69 28.19 -5.21
C PRO A 813 22.81 27.16 -5.46
N LEU A 814 22.62 26.26 -6.42
CA LEU A 814 23.57 25.20 -6.78
C LEU A 814 24.76 25.66 -7.63
N ARG A 815 24.74 26.89 -8.15
CA ARG A 815 25.82 27.39 -9.02
C ARG A 815 27.17 27.44 -8.30
N GLU A 816 27.16 27.69 -6.99
CA GLU A 816 28.35 27.69 -6.13
C GLU A 816 28.72 26.29 -5.61
N TYR A 817 27.78 25.34 -5.61
CA TYR A 817 28.01 23.99 -5.10
C TYR A 817 28.66 23.07 -6.15
N HIS A 818 28.45 23.33 -7.44
CA HIS A 818 29.08 22.57 -8.53
C HIS A 818 30.50 23.05 -8.88
N SER A 819 30.85 24.30 -8.57
CA SER A 819 32.23 24.79 -8.78
C SER A 819 33.24 24.20 -7.79
N SER A 820 32.78 23.74 -6.62
CA SER A 820 33.62 23.15 -5.57
C SER A 820 33.92 21.65 -5.73
N LEU A 821 33.34 20.98 -6.74
CA LEU A 821 33.53 19.55 -7.03
C LEU A 821 34.33 19.29 -8.31
N SER A 822 35.25 20.19 -8.66
CA SER A 822 36.20 19.96 -9.75
C SER A 822 37.61 19.72 -9.21
N GLN A 823 38.03 18.44 -9.17
CA GLN A 823 39.24 17.92 -9.83
C GLN A 823 39.56 16.49 -9.32
N PRO A 824 39.58 15.46 -10.19
CA PRO A 824 40.22 14.20 -9.85
C PRO A 824 41.74 14.41 -9.81
N LYS A 825 42.36 14.12 -8.66
CA LYS A 825 43.82 14.04 -8.55
C LYS A 825 44.32 12.88 -9.41
N THR A 826 45.04 13.19 -10.48
CA THR A 826 45.87 12.25 -11.20
C THR A 826 47.09 11.91 -10.33
N THR A 827 47.27 10.64 -10.02
CA THR A 827 48.60 10.08 -9.76
C THR A 827 48.74 8.84 -10.62
N ASP A 828 49.61 8.95 -11.60
CA ASP A 828 50.12 7.88 -12.45
C ASP A 828 50.68 6.73 -11.62
N ASN A 829 50.41 5.49 -12.05
CA ASN A 829 51.48 4.52 -12.21
C ASN A 829 51.11 3.39 -13.19
N ALA A 830 52.02 3.27 -14.15
CA ALA A 830 52.21 2.35 -15.27
C ALA A 830 51.91 0.85 -15.09
N THR A 831 51.88 0.19 -16.27
CA THR A 831 51.98 -1.26 -16.59
C THR A 831 50.76 -2.12 -16.22
N ASN A 832 50.11 -2.86 -17.12
CA ASN A 832 50.66 -3.72 -18.17
C ASN A 832 49.72 -3.92 -19.37
N GLN A 833 50.31 -4.15 -20.54
CA GLN A 833 49.69 -4.55 -21.81
C GLN A 833 49.34 -6.05 -21.86
N GLN A 834 48.34 -6.40 -22.69
CA GLN A 834 48.17 -7.59 -23.56
C GLN A 834 46.65 -7.79 -23.77
N GLN A 835 46.02 -7.33 -24.85
CA GLN A 835 45.98 -7.94 -26.20
C GLN A 835 45.89 -9.47 -26.20
N GLU A 836 44.72 -10.01 -26.54
CA GLU A 836 44.60 -11.03 -27.58
C GLU A 836 43.19 -11.07 -28.21
N THR A 837 43.20 -11.08 -29.53
CA THR A 837 42.11 -11.18 -30.51
C THR A 837 41.80 -12.64 -30.87
N LEU A 838 40.69 -12.85 -31.61
CA LEU A 838 40.34 -13.93 -32.58
C LEU A 838 39.02 -14.64 -32.19
N SER A 839 37.89 -14.54 -32.90
CA SER A 839 37.50 -14.84 -34.31
C SER A 839 36.92 -16.24 -34.52
N GLY A 840 35.76 -16.30 -35.20
CA GLY A 840 35.14 -17.51 -35.78
C GLY A 840 34.19 -18.25 -34.83
N THR A 841 33.02 -18.77 -35.21
CA THR A 841 32.55 -19.23 -36.52
C THR A 841 31.01 -19.34 -36.54
N ASP A 842 30.45 -19.27 -37.76
CA ASP A 842 29.08 -19.57 -38.15
C ASP A 842 28.51 -20.89 -37.59
N ASN A 843 27.19 -20.93 -37.41
CA ASN A 843 26.36 -22.08 -37.80
C ASN A 843 24.85 -21.72 -37.80
N GLN A 844 24.23 -21.82 -38.98
CA GLN A 844 22.80 -22.10 -39.15
C GLN A 844 22.49 -23.55 -38.72
N PRO A 845 21.22 -23.90 -38.42
CA PRO A 845 20.37 -24.62 -39.41
C PRO A 845 18.88 -24.17 -39.38
N ASN A 846 18.18 -24.02 -40.51
CA ASN A 846 17.54 -24.99 -41.42
C ASN A 846 16.16 -25.57 -40.98
N ASN A 847 15.23 -25.50 -41.96
CA ASN A 847 13.80 -25.84 -42.02
C ASN A 847 13.44 -27.34 -41.85
N ALA A 848 12.15 -27.61 -41.53
CA ALA A 848 11.18 -28.53 -42.22
C ALA A 848 10.20 -29.19 -41.22
N THR A 849 8.91 -28.81 -41.16
CA THR A 849 7.68 -29.38 -41.82
C THR A 849 7.02 -30.61 -41.17
N ASP A 850 5.72 -30.46 -40.81
CA ASP A 850 4.58 -31.40 -41.01
C ASP A 850 3.29 -30.62 -40.63
N LYS A 851 2.24 -30.33 -41.43
CA LYS A 851 1.36 -31.01 -42.42
C LYS A 851 0.26 -31.95 -41.84
N SER A 852 -0.99 -31.45 -41.84
CA SER A 852 -2.24 -32.03 -42.40
C SER A 852 -3.47 -31.30 -41.80
N ASP A 853 -4.29 -30.48 -42.46
CA ASP A 853 -5.18 -30.59 -43.65
C ASP A 853 -6.55 -31.30 -43.47
N ASN A 854 -7.58 -30.63 -44.03
CA ASN A 854 -8.96 -31.00 -44.42
C ASN A 854 -10.12 -30.64 -43.46
N ALA A 855 -11.28 -30.08 -43.88
CA ALA A 855 -11.81 -29.52 -45.14
C ALA A 855 -13.19 -28.86 -44.83
N ILE A 856 -13.49 -27.62 -45.25
CA ILE A 856 -14.27 -27.13 -46.43
C ILE A 856 -15.82 -27.25 -46.36
N SER A 857 -16.51 -26.10 -46.42
CA SER A 857 -17.43 -25.64 -47.52
C SER A 857 -18.12 -24.31 -47.11
N GLU A 858 -17.78 -23.17 -47.75
CA GLU A 858 -18.48 -22.49 -48.88
C GLU A 858 -19.79 -21.80 -48.48
N SER A 859 -20.22 -20.62 -48.94
CA SER A 859 -19.72 -19.44 -49.68
C SER A 859 -20.81 -18.35 -49.46
N THR A 860 -20.56 -17.05 -49.51
CA THR A 860 -20.83 -16.20 -50.70
C THR A 860 -20.18 -14.81 -50.57
N ASN A 861 -19.74 -14.30 -51.72
CA ASN A 861 -19.18 -12.96 -51.97
C ASN A 861 -20.23 -11.84 -51.96
N GLU A 862 -19.91 -10.68 -51.37
CA GLU A 862 -19.99 -9.35 -52.02
C GLU A 862 -19.30 -8.25 -51.17
N PRO A 863 -18.74 -7.18 -51.79
CA PRO A 863 -17.77 -6.28 -51.17
C PRO A 863 -18.40 -5.09 -50.42
N ILE A 864 -17.83 -4.76 -49.26
CA ILE A 864 -18.21 -3.62 -48.43
C ILE A 864 -17.63 -2.33 -49.02
N THR A 865 -18.50 -1.47 -49.57
CA THR A 865 -18.21 -0.06 -49.86
C THR A 865 -18.24 0.76 -48.56
N GLN A 866 -17.09 1.31 -48.15
CA GLN A 866 -17.01 2.39 -47.17
C GLN A 866 -17.03 3.74 -47.90
N THR A 867 -18.11 4.52 -47.73
CA THR A 867 -18.15 5.93 -48.10
C THR A 867 -17.43 6.76 -47.04
N SER A 868 -16.33 7.41 -47.42
CA SER A 868 -15.67 8.46 -46.64
C SER A 868 -16.25 9.82 -47.03
N ALA A 869 -16.64 10.63 -46.03
CA ALA A 869 -17.01 12.03 -46.23
C ALA A 869 -15.77 12.91 -46.09
N ALA A 870 -15.62 13.84 -47.03
CA ALA A 870 -14.44 14.65 -47.27
C ALA A 870 -14.19 15.71 -46.18
N VAL A 871 -12.92 15.86 -45.79
CA VAL A 871 -12.41 17.03 -45.04
C VAL A 871 -11.84 18.03 -46.06
N ASP A 872 -12.18 19.30 -45.87
CA ASP A 872 -11.69 20.43 -46.67
C ASP A 872 -10.24 20.75 -46.31
N GLU A 873 -9.35 20.67 -47.30
CA GLU A 873 -7.95 21.11 -47.21
C GLU A 873 -7.83 22.45 -47.93
N LYS A 874 -7.59 23.53 -47.18
CA LYS A 874 -6.99 24.75 -47.73
C LYS A 874 -5.71 25.09 -46.96
N ALA A 875 -4.61 24.79 -47.65
CA ALA A 875 -3.29 25.45 -47.66
C ALA A 875 -2.51 25.64 -46.34
N VAL A 876 -1.48 24.79 -46.16
CA VAL A 876 -0.11 25.22 -45.79
C VAL A 876 0.87 24.43 -46.67
N ASP A 877 1.74 25.14 -47.38
CA ASP A 877 2.59 24.74 -48.53
C ASP A 877 3.82 23.87 -48.18
N GLU A 878 3.68 22.84 -47.36
CA GLU A 878 4.74 21.84 -47.18
C GLU A 878 4.36 20.57 -47.92
N THR A 879 5.05 20.27 -49.02
CA THR A 879 4.97 18.98 -49.74
C THR A 879 6.26 18.21 -49.57
N VAL A 880 6.16 16.89 -49.44
CA VAL A 880 7.29 15.97 -49.32
C VAL A 880 7.39 15.13 -50.58
N ALA A 881 8.60 15.01 -51.13
CA ALA A 881 8.88 14.17 -52.27
C ALA A 881 8.81 12.69 -51.86
N VAL A 882 8.00 11.90 -52.56
CA VAL A 882 7.91 10.46 -52.36
C VAL A 882 8.06 9.73 -53.68
N ARG A 883 8.65 8.54 -53.65
CA ARG A 883 8.72 7.61 -54.78
C ARG A 883 7.73 6.48 -54.56
N PHE A 884 6.95 6.14 -55.59
CA PHE A 884 6.02 5.01 -55.53
C PHE A 884 6.75 3.68 -55.74
N ASN A 885 6.49 2.73 -54.85
CA ASN A 885 7.10 1.39 -54.88
C ASN A 885 6.23 0.38 -55.63
N THR A 886 5.03 0.77 -56.04
CA THR A 886 4.09 -0.04 -56.83
C THR A 886 3.08 0.90 -57.51
N ASP A 887 2.41 0.43 -58.55
CA ASP A 887 1.32 1.17 -59.19
C ASP A 887 0.21 1.47 -58.16
N TYR A 888 -0.17 2.74 -58.03
CA TYR A 888 -1.10 3.18 -56.99
C TYR A 888 -2.14 4.16 -57.51
N GLN A 889 -3.40 3.88 -57.21
CA GLN A 889 -4.53 4.72 -57.61
C GLN A 889 -5.21 5.32 -56.39
N THR A 890 -5.46 6.63 -56.43
CA THR A 890 -6.05 7.36 -55.31
C THR A 890 -6.85 8.57 -55.78
N ASP A 891 -7.80 8.98 -54.95
CA ASP A 891 -8.52 10.23 -55.12
C ASP A 891 -7.58 11.42 -54.89
N TRP A 892 -7.47 12.28 -55.90
CA TRP A 892 -6.61 13.46 -55.89
C TRP A 892 -7.47 14.71 -56.09
N LYS A 893 -7.17 15.78 -55.36
CA LYS A 893 -7.85 17.07 -55.53
C LYS A 893 -6.96 17.99 -56.36
N ASP A 894 -7.53 18.64 -57.36
CA ASP A 894 -6.85 19.75 -58.05
C ASP A 894 -6.85 21.03 -57.19
N ALA A 895 -6.20 22.09 -57.69
CA ALA A 895 -6.12 23.38 -56.99
C ALA A 895 -7.49 24.04 -56.74
N ASP A 896 -8.53 23.63 -57.48
CA ASP A 896 -9.90 24.10 -57.33
C ASP A 896 -10.73 23.20 -56.38
N GLY A 897 -10.10 22.19 -55.76
CA GLY A 897 -10.72 21.29 -54.80
C GLY A 897 -11.56 20.18 -55.42
N LYS A 898 -11.51 20.01 -56.75
CA LYS A 898 -12.27 18.97 -57.45
C LYS A 898 -11.52 17.64 -57.39
N THR A 899 -12.21 16.61 -56.89
CA THR A 899 -11.65 15.27 -56.77
C THR A 899 -11.69 14.53 -58.11
N PHE A 900 -10.55 13.96 -58.51
CA PHE A 900 -10.42 13.06 -59.66
C PHE A 900 -9.51 11.87 -59.30
N MET A 901 -9.64 10.76 -60.02
CA MET A 901 -8.78 9.61 -59.81
C MET A 901 -7.43 9.82 -60.48
N ARG A 902 -6.34 9.77 -59.69
CA ARG A 902 -4.97 9.82 -60.20
C ARG A 902 -4.31 8.45 -60.04
N GLN A 903 -3.67 7.97 -61.10
CA GLN A 903 -2.81 6.79 -61.10
C GLN A 903 -1.36 7.23 -61.07
N PHE A 904 -0.58 6.62 -60.18
CA PHE A 904 0.87 6.74 -60.08
C PHE A 904 1.50 5.42 -60.50
N GLN A 905 2.56 5.48 -61.28
CA GLN A 905 3.29 4.27 -61.68
C GLN A 905 4.40 3.92 -60.69
N GLU A 906 4.75 2.64 -60.59
CA GLU A 906 5.94 2.19 -59.86
C GLU A 906 7.19 2.95 -60.36
N GLY A 907 7.92 3.56 -59.42
CA GLY A 907 9.09 4.41 -59.65
C GLY A 907 8.78 5.91 -59.86
N GLU A 908 7.52 6.31 -60.02
CA GLU A 908 7.13 7.72 -60.17
C GLU A 908 7.44 8.52 -58.89
N VAL A 909 7.95 9.75 -59.05
CA VAL A 909 8.21 10.67 -57.94
C VAL A 909 7.17 11.79 -57.95
N ALA A 910 6.52 12.01 -56.80
CA ALA A 910 5.51 13.05 -56.65
C ALA A 910 5.70 13.87 -55.37
N GLN A 911 5.28 15.13 -55.42
CA GLN A 911 5.19 16.02 -54.27
C GLN A 911 3.82 15.84 -53.61
N VAL A 912 3.81 15.46 -52.33
CA VAL A 912 2.60 15.02 -51.62
C VAL A 912 2.54 15.66 -50.24
N SER A 913 1.35 16.02 -49.75
CA SER A 913 1.21 16.58 -48.39
C SER A 913 1.66 15.57 -47.31
N PRO A 914 2.29 16.01 -46.21
CA PRO A 914 2.79 15.15 -45.12
C PRO A 914 1.74 14.18 -44.58
N PHE A 915 0.47 14.59 -44.57
CA PHE A 915 -0.65 13.78 -44.09
C PHE A 915 -0.88 12.54 -44.96
N ARG A 916 -0.79 12.68 -46.30
CA ARG A 916 -0.89 11.56 -47.25
C ARG A 916 0.36 10.69 -47.22
N VAL A 917 1.54 11.27 -47.05
CA VAL A 917 2.81 10.54 -46.94
C VAL A 917 2.78 9.54 -45.78
N GLN A 918 2.34 9.96 -44.59
CA GLN A 918 2.23 9.05 -43.44
C GLN A 918 1.27 7.88 -43.71
N ALA A 919 0.15 8.14 -44.38
CA ALA A 919 -0.84 7.11 -44.71
C ALA A 919 -0.31 6.11 -45.76
N TRP A 920 0.43 6.57 -46.76
CA TRP A 920 0.95 5.74 -47.85
C TRP A 920 2.23 4.99 -47.48
N ALA A 921 3.12 5.60 -46.70
CA ALA A 921 4.31 4.93 -46.16
C ALA A 921 3.92 3.78 -45.24
N LYS A 922 2.90 3.94 -44.38
CA LYS A 922 2.36 2.84 -43.54
C LYS A 922 1.79 1.68 -44.36
N ARG A 923 1.32 1.95 -45.58
CA ARG A 923 0.80 0.93 -46.50
C ARG A 923 1.91 0.32 -47.38
N GLY A 924 3.16 0.77 -47.24
CA GLY A 924 4.29 0.30 -48.02
C GLY A 924 4.26 0.71 -49.49
N VAL A 925 3.43 1.71 -49.85
CA VAL A 925 3.19 2.11 -51.24
C VAL A 925 4.22 3.12 -51.74
N VAL A 926 4.84 3.87 -50.82
CA VAL A 926 5.81 4.92 -51.16
C VAL A 926 7.02 4.90 -50.24
N ASP A 927 8.19 5.24 -50.79
CA ASP A 927 9.38 5.60 -50.05
C ASP A 927 9.52 7.12 -49.97
N ILE A 928 9.83 7.63 -48.79
CA ILE A 928 10.11 9.06 -48.59
C ILE A 928 11.51 9.33 -49.13
N LEU A 929 11.61 10.22 -50.11
CA LEU A 929 12.91 10.68 -50.59
C LEU A 929 13.39 11.75 -49.61
N GLU A 930 14.45 11.47 -48.86
CA GLU A 930 15.10 12.48 -48.01
C GLU A 930 15.52 13.67 -48.88
N GLU A 931 14.85 14.82 -48.74
CA GLU A 931 15.47 16.09 -49.09
C GLU A 931 16.39 16.51 -47.94
N ALA A 932 17.67 16.63 -48.29
CA ALA A 932 18.70 17.17 -47.43
C ALA A 932 18.40 18.64 -47.08
N GLY A 933 18.05 18.88 -45.82
CA GLY A 933 18.23 20.16 -45.13
C GLY A 933 17.07 21.17 -45.24
N ALA A 934 16.38 21.35 -44.12
CA ALA A 934 16.27 22.62 -43.40
C ALA A 934 15.66 22.36 -42.00
#